data_AF-A0A0E9NLY6-F1
#
_entry.id   AF-A0A0E9NLY6-F1
#
_cell.length_a   1.000
_cell.length_b   1.000
_cell.length_c   1.000
_cell.angle_alpha   90.00
_cell.angle_beta   90.00
_cell.angle_gamma   90.00
#
_symmetry.space_group_name_H-M   'P 1'
#
loop_
_entity.id
_entity.type
_entity.pdbx_description
1 polymer ?
#
loop_
_entity_poly.entity_id
_entity_poly.type
_entity_poly.pdbx_seq_one_letter_code
_entity_poly.pdbx_strand_id
1 'polypeptide(L)'
;MFGVQPSTVPLRAHQAAAVLAFGLIQEHVPEPYMDEIFHIPQALRYIEGDYWTWDPKLTTPPGLYALSTAAHWMMKALPISYYIKSILSFRFPNFLLAVVILPELIAKLYRRIHAGASASQIEYSKLIATFPMSTFFGMLYYTDVPSTIAVLLAYLDALEKRRWRSALFSLVSLAFRQTNVIWVAFVMFISLLRDLQEEKEDGRPLLVNPVAVHASFPETYFKSTWSLARIAGLHWCKTIKAVTWYIPVLVAFVVFLAWNGGIVLGDKSNHIAGLHIPQLFYLAVFAAFFSFPLLLTPSLLPQFLRSRLGTSQMVISTALLLGVMIAAVHYNTRVHPFILADNRHYVFYIWRRTISAHALARYAAVPVYFGVIWLTLRELATAQSVLFMMAFCGATALTLIPSPLLEFRYFILPYLIWRLHIKPRNSSRSFMEYVWHELISALTVWMFIYRPFEWSHVPGEVQRFMWHTPARAGDVVTPTLSYSTTTTIAMDAFKNINLSKIQSGLQSSIQSVDIQSVQSSFSSFTPFARRTTQWAKERIGASDVEKTELPQEYLDLERRVDALKAVHQKLLGITSTYANEGYDYPVHLKESFTDFSKQVQDKFQSLSQAHTAAEAQAALVKAGPKGQPKTLAHALARAAYASADLLGTSDPFGAALSKVADAEEKVGEARLQQDDQIHSRFNATINTALSINLQFAARARKSVQNARLTLDAAKASARSAKPERADAARVEIEQAEDNFVAAVEEASGVMKNVLDSQEATGALQQLVQAQLDYHKKAAEVLSGIMGEIEAPTPAFSKTDEAGDVEVDAEGIVST
;
A
#
# COMPACT_ATOMS: atom_id res chain seq x y z
N MET A 1 16.58 33.58 35.41
CA MET A 1 17.60 32.59 34.95
C MET A 1 16.99 31.20 35.01
N PHE A 2 16.42 30.71 33.91
CA PHE A 2 15.89 29.34 33.84
C PHE A 2 17.01 28.41 33.37
N GLY A 3 17.54 27.59 34.28
CA GLY A 3 18.57 26.60 33.96
C GLY A 3 18.01 25.55 33.00
N VAL A 4 18.30 25.71 31.71
CA VAL A 4 18.00 24.71 30.68
C VAL A 4 18.95 23.52 30.89
N GLN A 5 18.41 22.33 31.18
CA GLN A 5 19.24 21.13 31.22
C GLN A 5 19.89 20.91 29.84
N PRO A 6 21.22 20.68 29.76
CA PRO A 6 21.94 20.54 28.48
C PRO A 6 21.35 19.48 27.53
N SER A 7 20.69 18.46 28.07
CA SER A 7 20.03 17.39 27.31
C SER A 7 18.80 17.82 26.51
N THR A 8 18.20 18.98 26.82
CA THR A 8 16.98 19.47 26.14
C THR A 8 17.29 20.35 24.92
N VAL A 9 18.53 20.80 24.76
CA VAL A 9 18.95 21.70 23.67
C VAL A 9 18.74 21.09 22.29
N PRO A 10 19.12 19.83 22.00
CA PRO A 10 18.97 19.27 20.65
C PRO A 10 17.50 19.10 20.23
N LEU A 11 16.62 18.71 21.17
CA LEU A 11 15.19 18.60 20.89
C LEU A 11 14.57 19.97 20.58
N ARG A 12 14.93 21.01 21.33
CA ARG A 12 14.45 22.38 21.06
C ARG A 12 14.97 22.90 19.73
N ALA A 13 16.21 22.58 19.37
CA ALA A 13 16.78 22.91 18.07
C ALA A 13 16.00 22.22 16.93
N HIS A 14 15.68 20.92 17.08
CA HIS A 14 14.80 20.21 16.15
C HIS A 14 13.44 20.88 16.02
N GLN A 15 12.78 21.20 17.15
CA GLN A 15 11.47 21.84 17.15
C GLN A 15 11.49 23.19 16.43
N ALA A 16 12.52 24.01 16.68
CA ALA A 16 12.69 25.29 15.97
C ALA A 16 12.92 25.09 14.47
N ALA A 17 13.77 24.15 14.07
CA ALA A 17 14.02 23.82 12.66
C ALA A 17 12.76 23.28 11.98
N ALA A 18 11.99 22.44 12.66
CA ALA A 18 10.74 21.89 12.17
C ALA A 18 9.66 22.97 12.01
N VAL A 19 9.56 23.93 12.93
CA VAL A 19 8.65 25.09 12.79
C VAL A 19 9.03 25.94 11.58
N LEU A 20 10.32 26.22 11.38
CA LEU A 20 10.80 26.95 10.20
C LEU A 20 10.47 26.20 8.91
N ALA A 21 10.80 24.90 8.85
CA ALA A 21 10.50 24.05 7.70
C ALA A 21 9.00 23.99 7.40
N PHE A 22 8.16 23.85 8.44
CA PHE A 22 6.72 23.87 8.31
C PHE A 22 6.23 25.21 7.72
N GLY A 23 6.70 26.34 8.25
CA GLY A 23 6.39 27.66 7.69
C GLY A 23 6.77 27.80 6.21
N LEU A 24 7.97 27.35 5.84
CA LEU A 24 8.44 27.38 4.45
C LEU A 24 7.59 26.48 3.52
N ILE A 25 7.17 25.30 3.99
CA ILE A 25 6.26 24.42 3.23
C ILE A 25 4.91 25.10 2.99
N GLN A 26 4.37 25.80 3.98
CA GLN A 26 3.10 26.52 3.83
C GLN A 26 3.20 27.68 2.83
N GLU A 27 4.35 28.35 2.77
CA GLU A 27 4.62 29.42 1.82
C GLU A 27 4.79 28.90 0.38
N HIS A 28 5.55 27.82 0.20
CA HIS A 28 5.93 27.32 -1.14
C HIS A 28 4.99 26.25 -1.69
N VAL A 29 4.17 25.62 -0.84
CA VAL A 29 3.19 24.58 -1.20
C VAL A 29 1.82 24.92 -0.56
N PRO A 30 1.19 26.03 -1.00
CA PRO A 30 -0.09 26.49 -0.44
C PRO A 30 -1.29 25.64 -0.90
N GLU A 31 -1.13 24.83 -1.94
CA GLU A 31 -2.18 23.96 -2.47
C GLU A 31 -2.01 22.50 -2.00
N PRO A 32 -3.11 21.71 -1.95
CA PRO A 32 -3.05 20.29 -1.65
C PRO A 32 -2.08 19.55 -2.58
N TYR A 33 -1.16 18.78 -2.02
CA TYR A 33 -0.17 18.04 -2.78
C TYR A 33 -0.32 16.52 -2.61
N MET A 34 -0.27 15.77 -3.72
CA MET A 34 -0.36 14.30 -3.73
C MET A 34 -1.67 13.79 -3.11
N ASP A 35 -1.60 12.91 -2.11
CA ASP A 35 -2.75 12.30 -1.46
C ASP A 35 -3.65 13.37 -0.78
N GLU A 36 -3.11 14.55 -0.45
CA GLU A 36 -3.88 15.66 0.13
C GLU A 36 -5.00 16.14 -0.81
N ILE A 37 -4.84 15.99 -2.12
CA ILE A 37 -5.86 16.34 -3.13
C ILE A 37 -7.13 15.52 -2.95
N PHE A 38 -7.01 14.28 -2.47
CA PHE A 38 -8.16 13.41 -2.17
C PHE A 38 -8.59 13.55 -0.70
N HIS A 39 -7.63 13.67 0.23
CA HIS A 39 -7.92 13.73 1.66
C HIS A 39 -8.59 15.03 2.11
N ILE A 40 -8.18 16.19 1.59
CA ILE A 40 -8.71 17.49 2.04
C ILE A 40 -10.20 17.66 1.67
N PRO A 41 -10.63 17.40 0.41
CA PRO A 41 -12.06 17.44 0.08
C PRO A 41 -12.90 16.49 0.93
N GLN A 42 -12.39 15.28 1.21
CA GLN A 42 -13.09 14.32 2.07
C GLN A 42 -13.20 14.82 3.53
N ALA A 43 -12.14 15.46 4.05
CA ALA A 43 -12.15 16.06 5.38
C ALA A 43 -13.15 17.23 5.50
N LEU A 44 -13.27 18.04 4.45
CA LEU A 44 -14.24 19.13 4.40
C LEU A 44 -15.68 18.63 4.45
N ARG A 45 -16.01 17.54 3.74
CA ARG A 45 -17.33 16.89 3.82
C ARG A 45 -17.66 16.43 5.24
N TYR A 46 -16.69 15.83 5.92
CA TYR A 46 -16.84 15.40 7.32
C TYR A 46 -17.06 16.58 8.27
N ILE A 47 -16.42 17.72 8.02
CA ILE A 47 -16.64 18.95 8.77
C ILE A 47 -18.07 19.50 8.52
N GLU A 48 -18.60 19.31 7.33
CA GLU A 48 -19.95 19.74 6.92
C GLU A 48 -21.06 18.77 7.33
N GLY A 49 -20.69 17.62 7.93
CA GLY A 49 -21.64 16.61 8.41
C GLY A 49 -22.02 15.55 7.37
N ASP A 50 -21.41 15.57 6.18
CA ASP A 50 -21.54 14.50 5.18
C ASP A 50 -20.52 13.38 5.46
N TYR A 51 -20.97 12.40 6.24
CA TYR A 51 -20.18 11.23 6.63
C TYR A 51 -20.35 10.03 5.70
N TRP A 52 -21.29 10.09 4.75
CA TRP A 52 -21.72 8.93 3.95
C TRP A 52 -21.14 8.95 2.53
N THR A 53 -20.79 10.12 2.01
CA THR A 53 -20.11 10.21 0.72
C THR A 53 -18.62 9.90 0.85
N TRP A 54 -18.14 8.95 0.05
CA TRP A 54 -16.74 8.49 0.07
C TRP A 54 -16.08 8.63 -1.30
N ASP A 55 -14.88 9.22 -1.35
CA ASP A 55 -14.09 9.25 -2.59
C ASP A 55 -13.55 7.85 -2.92
N PRO A 56 -13.83 7.29 -4.11
CA PRO A 56 -13.41 5.95 -4.49
C PRO A 56 -11.88 5.77 -4.60
N LYS A 57 -11.10 6.85 -4.71
CA LYS A 57 -9.63 6.81 -4.71
C LYS A 57 -9.03 6.67 -3.31
N LEU A 58 -9.83 6.89 -2.25
CA LEU A 58 -9.36 6.82 -0.87
C LEU A 58 -9.43 5.40 -0.31
N THR A 59 -8.28 4.90 0.09
CA THR A 59 -8.07 3.51 0.52
C THR A 59 -7.93 3.35 2.03
N THR A 60 -7.75 4.47 2.73
CA THR A 60 -7.58 4.56 4.19
C THR A 60 -8.91 4.80 4.90
N PRO A 61 -9.14 4.27 6.11
CA PRO A 61 -10.37 4.57 6.87
C PRO A 61 -10.46 6.03 7.34
N PRO A 62 -11.61 6.47 7.91
CA PRO A 62 -11.94 7.89 8.09
C PRO A 62 -11.25 8.60 9.27
N GLY A 63 -10.28 7.97 9.93
CA GLY A 63 -9.67 8.48 11.16
C GLY A 63 -9.01 9.85 10.99
N LEU A 64 -8.41 10.11 9.83
CA LEU A 64 -7.79 11.41 9.52
C LEU A 64 -8.83 12.53 9.45
N TYR A 65 -10.00 12.24 8.89
CA TYR A 65 -11.10 13.19 8.75
C TYR A 65 -11.79 13.41 10.08
N ALA A 66 -12.03 12.35 10.85
CA ALA A 66 -12.56 12.45 12.21
C ALA A 66 -11.65 13.30 13.12
N LEU A 67 -10.32 13.10 13.04
CA LEU A 67 -9.35 13.94 13.74
C LEU A 67 -9.45 15.41 13.33
N SER A 68 -9.63 15.67 12.04
CA SER A 68 -9.74 17.02 11.49
C SER A 68 -11.05 17.70 11.87
N THR A 69 -12.16 16.96 11.87
CA THR A 69 -13.44 17.41 12.40
C THR A 69 -13.31 17.75 13.89
N ALA A 70 -12.72 16.88 14.71
CA ALA A 70 -12.49 17.18 16.12
C ALA A 70 -11.64 18.44 16.32
N ALA A 71 -10.54 18.58 15.58
CA ALA A 71 -9.71 19.77 15.60
C ALA A 71 -10.49 21.03 15.20
N HIS A 72 -11.32 20.93 14.15
CA HIS A 72 -12.21 22.00 13.70
C HIS A 72 -13.17 22.44 14.82
N TRP A 73 -13.85 21.51 15.50
CA TRP A 73 -14.74 21.82 16.62
C TRP A 73 -14.02 22.54 17.76
N MET A 74 -12.80 22.09 18.09
CA MET A 74 -11.96 22.75 19.11
C MET A 74 -11.56 24.17 18.68
N MET A 75 -11.19 24.37 17.42
CA MET A 75 -10.78 25.67 16.91
C MET A 75 -11.95 26.65 16.77
N LYS A 76 -13.18 26.16 16.56
CA LYS A 76 -14.39 27.00 16.49
C LYS A 76 -14.66 27.76 17.79
N ALA A 77 -14.20 27.23 18.92
CA ALA A 77 -14.29 27.89 20.22
C ALA A 77 -13.21 28.97 20.45
N LEU A 78 -12.25 29.13 19.53
CA LEU A 78 -11.14 30.07 19.63
C LEU A 78 -11.33 31.26 18.67
N PRO A 79 -10.77 32.45 18.95
CA PRO A 79 -10.84 33.64 18.08
C PRO A 79 -10.04 33.51 16.76
N ILE A 80 -9.64 32.29 16.40
CA ILE A 80 -8.84 31.92 15.23
C ILE A 80 -9.77 31.26 14.17
N SER A 81 -11.07 31.50 14.27
CA SER A 81 -12.10 30.79 13.52
C SER A 81 -12.07 31.00 12.00
N TYR A 82 -11.36 32.03 11.54
CA TYR A 82 -11.15 32.31 10.12
C TYR A 82 -10.29 31.24 9.40
N TYR A 83 -9.41 30.53 10.12
CA TYR A 83 -8.46 29.57 9.52
C TYR A 83 -9.01 28.16 9.35
N ILE A 84 -10.25 27.93 9.80
CA ILE A 84 -10.85 26.64 10.18
C ILE A 84 -11.05 25.62 9.04
N LYS A 85 -10.77 26.01 7.80
CA LYS A 85 -10.81 25.12 6.64
C LYS A 85 -9.60 25.26 5.73
N SER A 86 -8.54 25.97 6.13
CA SER A 86 -7.33 26.14 5.31
C SER A 86 -6.47 24.88 5.27
N ILE A 87 -5.60 24.72 4.27
CA ILE A 87 -4.62 23.63 4.22
C ILE A 87 -3.75 23.58 5.48
N LEU A 88 -3.40 24.75 6.02
CA LEU A 88 -2.65 24.89 7.26
C LEU A 88 -3.39 24.22 8.43
N SER A 89 -4.71 24.43 8.54
CA SER A 89 -5.51 23.84 9.62
C SER A 89 -5.58 22.31 9.55
N PHE A 90 -5.43 21.73 8.35
CA PHE A 90 -5.35 20.28 8.17
C PHE A 90 -3.96 19.72 8.49
N ARG A 91 -2.89 20.39 8.05
CA ARG A 91 -1.50 19.95 8.30
C ARG A 91 -1.05 20.14 9.75
N PHE A 92 -1.55 21.18 10.43
CA PHE A 92 -1.08 21.56 11.76
C PHE A 92 -1.28 20.50 12.86
N PRO A 93 -2.42 19.77 12.96
CA PRO A 93 -2.55 18.65 13.89
C PRO A 93 -1.48 17.57 13.71
N ASN A 94 -1.15 17.20 12.47
CA ASN A 94 -0.07 16.25 12.18
C ASN A 94 1.28 16.77 12.64
N PHE A 95 1.54 18.06 12.40
CA PHE A 95 2.78 18.71 12.80
C PHE A 95 2.96 18.67 14.32
N LEU A 96 1.90 18.99 15.07
CA LEU A 96 1.89 18.93 16.52
C LEU A 96 2.12 17.51 17.04
N LEU A 97 1.47 16.51 16.41
CA LEU A 97 1.65 15.11 16.76
C LEU A 97 3.10 14.65 16.55
N ALA A 98 3.74 15.03 15.44
CA ALA A 98 5.12 14.64 15.13
C ALA A 98 6.16 15.37 15.99
N VAL A 99 6.02 16.67 16.21
CA VAL A 99 7.09 17.52 16.79
C VAL A 99 6.96 17.70 18.31
N VAL A 100 5.76 17.52 18.86
CA VAL A 100 5.48 17.71 20.29
C VAL A 100 5.06 16.41 20.97
N ILE A 101 4.08 15.69 20.42
CA ILE A 101 3.51 14.51 21.10
C ILE A 101 4.43 13.28 20.96
N LEU A 102 4.95 13.01 19.77
CA LEU A 102 5.80 11.84 19.50
C LEU A 102 7.07 11.78 20.38
N PRO A 103 7.86 12.86 20.56
CA PRO A 103 9.02 12.83 21.45
C PRO A 103 8.67 12.47 22.89
N GLU A 104 7.58 13.04 23.44
CA GLU A 104 7.15 12.77 24.80
C GLU A 104 6.61 11.34 24.98
N LEU A 105 5.90 10.83 23.97
CA LEU A 105 5.44 9.45 23.94
C LEU A 105 6.62 8.46 23.90
N ILE A 106 7.64 8.76 23.07
CA ILE A 106 8.87 7.97 23.00
C ILE A 106 9.59 7.96 24.35
N ALA A 107 9.72 9.09 25.05
CA ALA A 107 10.34 9.13 26.36
C ALA A 107 9.60 8.27 27.41
N LYS A 108 8.26 8.30 27.39
CA LYS A 108 7.43 7.45 28.27
C LYS A 108 7.62 5.96 27.96
N LEU A 109 7.58 5.58 26.69
CA LEU A 109 7.84 4.21 26.24
C LEU A 109 9.25 3.76 26.62
N TYR A 110 10.25 4.58 26.34
CA TYR A 110 11.65 4.27 26.64
C TYR A 110 11.87 4.04 28.12
N ARG A 111 11.32 4.90 28.98
CA ARG A 111 11.33 4.71 30.45
C ARG A 111 10.68 3.39 30.86
N ARG A 112 9.60 3.00 30.20
CA ARG A 112 8.85 1.78 30.54
C ARG A 112 9.55 0.50 30.08
N ILE A 113 10.17 0.54 28.90
CA ILE A 113 10.91 -0.58 28.30
C ILE A 113 12.24 -0.80 29.05
N HIS A 114 12.98 0.27 29.33
CA HIS A 114 14.30 0.20 29.95
C HIS A 114 14.22 0.56 31.44
N ALA A 115 13.80 -0.41 32.25
CA ALA A 115 13.81 -0.25 33.72
C ALA A 115 15.20 0.17 34.21
N GLY A 116 15.27 1.27 34.96
CA GLY A 116 16.54 1.83 35.47
C GLY A 116 17.28 2.76 34.48
N ALA A 117 16.66 3.16 33.36
CA ALA A 117 17.22 4.23 32.54
C ALA A 117 17.36 5.55 33.33
N SER A 118 18.53 6.18 33.23
CA SER A 118 18.78 7.49 33.85
C SER A 118 17.91 8.58 33.23
N ALA A 119 17.69 9.67 33.98
CA ALA A 119 16.95 10.84 33.47
C ALA A 119 17.55 11.40 32.16
N SER A 120 18.88 11.41 32.05
CA SER A 120 19.59 11.81 30.83
C SER A 120 19.26 10.88 29.66
N GLN A 121 19.30 9.54 29.86
CA GLN A 121 18.96 8.58 28.80
C GLN A 121 17.51 8.72 28.33
N ILE A 122 16.59 8.99 29.25
CA ILE A 122 15.17 9.24 28.91
C ILE A 122 15.05 10.52 28.09
N GLU A 123 15.75 11.59 28.46
CA GLU A 123 15.71 12.84 27.68
C GLU A 123 16.30 12.68 26.28
N TYR A 124 17.46 12.01 26.16
CA TYR A 124 18.07 11.71 24.86
C TYR A 124 17.21 10.78 23.99
N SER A 125 16.37 9.93 24.58
CA SER A 125 15.47 9.05 23.82
C SER A 125 14.46 9.83 22.97
N LYS A 126 14.09 11.05 23.39
CA LYS A 126 13.18 11.93 22.63
C LYS A 126 13.71 12.22 21.22
N LEU A 127 15.03 12.17 21.01
CA LEU A 127 15.64 12.38 19.70
C LEU A 127 15.33 11.28 18.68
N ILE A 128 14.80 10.12 19.09
CA ILE A 128 14.28 9.11 18.16
C ILE A 128 13.11 9.70 17.34
N ALA A 129 12.38 10.68 17.87
CA ALA A 129 11.28 11.35 17.17
C ALA A 129 11.72 12.23 15.99
N THR A 130 13.01 12.61 15.91
CA THR A 130 13.54 13.39 14.77
C THR A 130 13.70 12.55 13.50
N PHE A 131 13.29 11.29 13.55
CA PHE A 131 13.30 10.36 12.44
C PHE A 131 12.69 11.01 11.17
N PRO A 132 13.44 11.12 10.06
CA PRO A 132 13.07 12.00 8.95
C PRO A 132 11.71 11.74 8.32
N MET A 133 11.27 10.47 8.27
CA MET A 133 9.96 10.13 7.71
C MET A 133 8.81 10.68 8.57
N SER A 134 8.91 10.53 9.90
CA SER A 134 7.89 11.03 10.83
C SER A 134 7.84 12.56 10.81
N THR A 135 8.99 13.22 10.77
CA THR A 135 9.07 14.69 10.68
C THR A 135 8.47 15.20 9.37
N PHE A 136 8.85 14.61 8.22
CA PHE A 136 8.36 15.04 6.92
C PHE A 136 6.85 14.82 6.75
N PHE A 137 6.33 13.63 7.03
CA PHE A 137 4.89 13.37 6.96
C PHE A 137 4.11 14.09 8.06
N GLY A 138 4.77 14.50 9.14
CA GLY A 138 4.19 15.40 10.14
C GLY A 138 3.91 16.79 9.59
N MET A 139 4.64 17.25 8.57
CA MET A 139 4.42 18.56 7.95
C MET A 139 3.32 18.55 6.89
N LEU A 140 2.81 17.37 6.50
CA LEU A 140 1.77 17.18 5.49
C LEU A 140 0.54 16.49 6.07
N TYR A 141 -0.59 16.53 5.36
CA TYR A 141 -1.86 15.96 5.81
C TYR A 141 -1.99 14.48 5.42
N TYR A 142 -1.31 13.63 6.20
CA TYR A 142 -1.18 12.18 5.99
C TYR A 142 -1.64 11.34 7.19
N THR A 143 -1.95 10.07 6.96
CA THR A 143 -2.39 9.14 8.02
C THR A 143 -1.24 8.60 8.88
N ASP A 144 0.01 8.65 8.41
CA ASP A 144 1.16 7.92 8.97
C ASP A 144 1.50 8.32 10.42
N VAL A 145 1.58 9.61 10.72
CA VAL A 145 1.90 10.14 12.05
C VAL A 145 0.82 9.83 13.09
N PRO A 146 -0.47 10.20 12.88
CA PRO A 146 -1.51 9.87 13.85
C PRO A 146 -1.70 8.35 14.02
N SER A 147 -1.56 7.57 12.94
CA SER A 147 -1.55 6.11 12.98
C SER A 147 -0.45 5.55 13.90
N THR A 148 0.78 6.05 13.73
CA THR A 148 1.93 5.66 14.54
C THR A 148 1.74 6.01 16.02
N ILE A 149 1.26 7.22 16.32
CA ILE A 149 0.94 7.65 17.70
C ILE A 149 -0.07 6.71 18.34
N ALA A 150 -1.15 6.36 17.63
CA ALA A 150 -2.18 5.48 18.16
C ALA A 150 -1.65 4.09 18.50
N VAL A 151 -0.83 3.47 17.63
CA VAL A 151 -0.20 2.18 17.93
C VAL A 151 0.78 2.28 19.11
N LEU A 152 1.59 3.33 19.17
CA LEU A 152 2.56 3.53 20.26
C LEU A 152 1.87 3.80 21.61
N LEU A 153 0.72 4.50 21.61
CA LEU A 153 -0.12 4.67 22.80
C LEU A 153 -0.74 3.34 23.23
N ALA A 154 -1.27 2.56 22.28
CA ALA A 154 -1.77 1.21 22.57
C ALA A 154 -0.67 0.34 23.20
N TYR A 155 0.54 0.41 22.65
CA TYR A 155 1.69 -0.31 23.14
C TYR A 155 2.11 0.14 24.56
N LEU A 156 2.18 1.45 24.82
CA LEU A 156 2.45 1.99 26.16
C LEU A 156 1.40 1.51 27.17
N ASP A 157 0.12 1.59 26.82
CA ASP A 157 -0.98 1.20 27.68
C ASP A 157 -0.97 -0.31 27.97
N ALA A 158 -0.60 -1.15 27.00
CA ALA A 158 -0.37 -2.58 27.22
C ALA A 158 0.80 -2.80 28.19
N LEU A 159 1.90 -2.06 28.04
CA LEU A 159 3.04 -2.12 28.96
C LEU A 159 2.70 -1.60 30.37
N GLU A 160 1.69 -0.76 30.52
CA GLU A 160 1.20 -0.26 31.81
C GLU A 160 0.01 -1.05 32.35
N LYS A 161 -0.34 -2.18 31.71
CA LYS A 161 -1.51 -3.02 32.05
C LYS A 161 -2.86 -2.28 31.99
N ARG A 162 -2.92 -1.12 31.32
CA ARG A 162 -4.15 -0.34 31.06
C ARG A 162 -4.88 -0.87 29.82
N ARG A 163 -5.33 -2.12 29.89
CA ARG A 163 -5.80 -2.90 28.72
C ARG A 163 -6.96 -2.27 27.96
N TRP A 164 -7.95 -1.72 28.66
CA TRP A 164 -9.10 -1.09 28.01
C TRP A 164 -8.68 0.12 27.17
N ARG A 165 -7.74 0.94 27.66
CA ARG A 165 -7.18 2.06 26.90
C ARG A 165 -6.31 1.59 25.75
N SER A 166 -5.54 0.52 25.96
CA SER A 166 -4.75 -0.10 24.91
C SER A 166 -5.63 -0.59 23.76
N ALA A 167 -6.74 -1.25 24.06
CA ALA A 167 -7.74 -1.66 23.09
C ALA A 167 -8.43 -0.47 22.40
N LEU A 168 -8.75 0.60 23.14
CA LEU A 168 -9.29 1.83 22.55
C LEU A 168 -8.33 2.45 21.54
N PHE A 169 -7.06 2.63 21.91
CA PHE A 169 -6.05 3.16 20.98
C PHE A 169 -5.74 2.19 19.83
N SER A 170 -5.88 0.88 20.06
CA SER A 170 -5.82 -0.13 18.99
C SER A 170 -6.95 0.09 17.97
N LEU A 171 -8.18 0.30 18.42
CA LEU A 171 -9.32 0.61 17.55
C LEU A 171 -9.12 1.94 16.80
N VAL A 172 -8.66 2.98 17.50
CA VAL A 172 -8.31 4.27 16.88
C VAL A 172 -7.23 4.10 15.81
N SER A 173 -6.23 3.25 16.04
CA SER A 173 -5.17 2.99 15.05
C SER A 173 -5.72 2.35 13.76
N LEU A 174 -6.75 1.50 13.86
CA LEU A 174 -7.42 0.90 12.71
C LEU A 174 -8.21 1.92 11.91
N ALA A 175 -8.72 2.99 12.55
CA ALA A 175 -9.39 4.09 11.86
C ALA A 175 -8.43 4.90 10.97
N PHE A 176 -7.11 4.85 11.19
CA PHE A 176 -6.13 5.46 10.29
C PHE A 176 -5.63 4.50 9.22
N ARG A 177 -5.35 3.23 9.60
CA ARG A 177 -4.78 2.23 8.68
C ARG A 177 -5.26 0.81 9.03
N GLN A 178 -5.81 0.09 8.06
CA GLN A 178 -6.26 -1.29 8.26
C GLN A 178 -5.11 -2.25 8.63
N THR A 179 -3.93 -2.04 8.05
CA THR A 179 -2.73 -2.87 8.29
C THR A 179 -2.27 -2.86 9.76
N ASN A 180 -2.73 -1.90 10.57
CA ASN A 180 -2.42 -1.85 11.99
C ASN A 180 -2.98 -3.03 12.79
N VAL A 181 -3.92 -3.81 12.25
CA VAL A 181 -4.45 -5.01 12.93
C VAL A 181 -3.35 -5.98 13.35
N ILE A 182 -2.26 -6.06 12.58
CA ILE A 182 -1.10 -6.89 12.88
C ILE A 182 -0.35 -6.37 14.11
N TRP A 183 -0.22 -5.05 14.23
CA TRP A 183 0.39 -4.41 15.39
C TRP A 183 -0.53 -4.47 16.61
N VAL A 184 -1.85 -4.44 16.44
CA VAL A 184 -2.81 -4.73 17.52
C VAL A 184 -2.61 -6.15 18.05
N ALA A 185 -2.46 -7.14 17.17
CA ALA A 185 -2.16 -8.52 17.57
C ALA A 185 -0.80 -8.62 18.29
N PHE A 186 0.22 -7.90 17.83
CA PHE A 186 1.51 -7.78 18.53
C PHE A 186 1.35 -7.18 19.93
N VAL A 187 0.63 -6.06 20.07
CA VAL A 187 0.38 -5.40 21.37
C VAL A 187 -0.38 -6.31 22.32
N MET A 188 -1.42 -7.00 21.83
CA MET A 188 -2.16 -8.01 22.58
C MET A 188 -1.25 -9.15 23.04
N PHE A 189 -0.40 -9.66 22.15
CA PHE A 189 0.57 -10.71 22.49
C PHE A 189 1.55 -10.25 23.57
N ILE A 190 2.08 -9.02 23.49
CA ILE A 190 2.97 -8.47 24.52
C ILE A 190 2.23 -8.31 25.85
N SER A 191 0.96 -7.87 25.82
CA SER A 191 0.12 -7.79 27.02
C SER A 191 -0.04 -9.16 27.69
N LEU A 192 -0.28 -10.22 26.91
CA LEU A 192 -0.36 -11.59 27.41
C LEU A 192 1.00 -12.09 27.93
N LEU A 193 2.05 -11.93 27.13
CA LEU A 193 3.40 -12.39 27.44
C LEU A 193 3.86 -11.86 28.80
N ARG A 194 3.59 -10.60 29.08
CA ARG A 194 3.98 -9.96 30.34
C ARG A 194 3.28 -10.54 31.56
N ASP A 195 2.01 -10.89 31.46
CA ASP A 195 1.30 -11.55 32.55
C ASP A 195 1.88 -12.94 32.81
N LEU A 196 2.10 -13.73 31.76
CA LEU A 196 2.60 -15.09 31.90
C LEU A 196 4.08 -15.14 32.34
N GLN A 197 4.86 -14.09 32.06
CA GLN A 197 6.22 -13.92 32.55
C GLN A 197 6.31 -13.67 34.06
N GLU A 198 5.23 -13.19 34.69
CA GLU A 198 5.19 -12.94 36.14
C GLU A 198 4.94 -14.22 36.94
N GLU A 199 4.47 -15.31 36.29
CA GLU A 199 4.20 -16.58 36.94
C GLU A 199 5.49 -17.30 37.35
N LYS A 200 5.55 -17.68 38.63
CA LYS A 200 6.68 -18.35 39.25
C LYS A 200 6.23 -19.54 40.09
N GLU A 201 7.06 -20.56 40.11
CA GLU A 201 6.94 -21.73 40.99
C GLU A 201 8.25 -21.83 41.77
N ASP A 202 8.17 -21.90 43.10
CA ASP A 202 9.33 -21.87 44.01
C ASP A 202 10.32 -20.73 43.73
N GLY A 203 9.79 -19.55 43.37
CA GLY A 203 10.57 -18.36 43.04
C GLY A 203 11.24 -18.38 41.66
N ARG A 204 11.14 -19.48 40.90
CA ARG A 204 11.68 -19.62 39.54
C ARG A 204 10.62 -19.27 38.49
N PRO A 205 10.97 -18.56 37.40
CA PRO A 205 10.03 -18.30 36.32
C PRO A 205 9.53 -19.61 35.69
N LEU A 206 8.21 -19.74 35.56
CA LEU A 206 7.62 -20.90 34.88
C LEU A 206 7.87 -20.87 33.37
N LEU A 207 7.84 -19.66 32.79
CA LEU A 207 7.97 -19.44 31.35
C LEU A 207 9.45 -19.47 30.92
N VAL A 208 9.77 -20.35 29.98
CA VAL A 208 11.11 -20.42 29.37
C VAL A 208 11.20 -19.33 28.30
N ASN A 209 11.77 -18.18 28.64
CA ASN A 209 11.92 -17.08 27.69
C ASN A 209 13.25 -16.32 27.88
N PRO A 210 14.39 -16.96 27.52
CA PRO A 210 15.70 -16.33 27.68
C PRO A 210 15.91 -15.16 26.70
N VAL A 211 16.97 -14.38 26.94
CA VAL A 211 17.44 -13.35 26.00
C VAL A 211 17.90 -14.02 24.71
N ALA A 212 17.44 -13.51 23.57
CA ALA A 212 17.54 -14.20 22.29
C ALA A 212 18.98 -14.40 21.79
N VAL A 213 19.92 -13.52 22.12
CA VAL A 213 21.33 -13.69 21.73
C VAL A 213 21.99 -14.93 22.34
N HIS A 214 21.47 -15.43 23.46
CA HIS A 214 21.96 -16.63 24.14
C HIS A 214 21.17 -17.90 23.76
N ALA A 215 20.15 -17.77 22.91
CA ALA A 215 19.28 -18.87 22.52
C ALA A 215 19.85 -19.69 21.36
N SER A 216 19.72 -21.01 21.43
CA SER A 216 20.01 -21.93 20.32
C SER A 216 18.76 -22.14 19.46
N PHE A 217 18.91 -22.03 18.14
CA PHE A 217 17.87 -22.39 17.18
C PHE A 217 18.11 -23.83 16.66
N PRO A 218 17.08 -24.70 16.56
CA PRO A 218 15.66 -24.45 16.81
C PRO A 218 15.18 -24.74 18.25
N GLU A 219 16.00 -25.41 19.06
CA GLU A 219 15.59 -26.00 20.34
C GLU A 219 15.03 -24.99 21.35
N THR A 220 15.75 -23.88 21.60
CA THR A 220 15.31 -22.88 22.58
C THR A 220 14.01 -22.19 22.11
N TYR A 221 13.88 -21.96 20.81
CA TYR A 221 12.68 -21.35 20.23
C TYR A 221 11.46 -22.26 20.42
N PHE A 222 11.60 -23.55 20.11
CA PHE A 222 10.55 -24.54 20.33
C PHE A 222 10.17 -24.66 21.81
N LYS A 223 11.16 -24.75 22.71
CA LYS A 223 10.93 -24.80 24.16
C LYS A 223 10.19 -23.55 24.66
N SER A 224 10.57 -22.36 24.19
CA SER A 224 9.91 -21.11 24.53
C SER A 224 8.46 -21.07 24.04
N THR A 225 8.18 -21.43 22.79
CA THR A 225 6.80 -21.48 22.27
C THR A 225 5.94 -22.51 22.97
N TRP A 226 6.49 -23.70 23.23
CA TRP A 226 5.76 -24.77 23.92
C TRP A 226 5.45 -24.39 25.37
N SER A 227 6.44 -23.83 26.09
CA SER A 227 6.23 -23.38 27.46
C SER A 227 5.18 -22.27 27.56
N LEU A 228 5.15 -21.34 26.59
CA LEU A 228 4.12 -20.31 26.49
C LEU A 228 2.73 -20.93 26.32
N ALA A 229 2.55 -21.85 25.37
CA ALA A 229 1.27 -22.50 25.13
C ALA A 229 0.78 -23.27 26.36
N ARG A 230 1.68 -24.03 27.01
CA ARG A 230 1.39 -24.77 28.24
C ARG A 230 0.94 -23.84 29.36
N ILE A 231 1.69 -22.77 29.63
CA ILE A 231 1.40 -21.84 30.75
C ILE A 231 0.14 -21.02 30.46
N ALA A 232 -0.07 -20.61 29.21
CA ALA A 232 -1.30 -19.93 28.81
C ALA A 232 -2.55 -20.81 29.05
N GLY A 233 -2.43 -22.12 28.80
CA GLY A 233 -3.50 -23.10 29.09
C GLY A 233 -3.69 -23.36 30.59
N LEU A 234 -2.60 -23.55 31.34
CA LEU A 234 -2.66 -23.72 32.80
C LEU A 234 -3.27 -22.51 33.51
N HIS A 235 -2.93 -21.30 33.06
CA HIS A 235 -3.42 -20.03 33.61
C HIS A 235 -4.50 -19.39 32.70
N TRP A 236 -5.42 -20.19 32.17
CA TRP A 236 -6.42 -19.76 31.19
C TRP A 236 -7.25 -18.53 31.64
N CYS A 237 -7.61 -18.41 32.92
CA CYS A 237 -8.29 -17.22 33.45
C CYS A 237 -7.49 -15.94 33.26
N LYS A 238 -6.16 -15.98 33.48
CA LYS A 238 -5.27 -14.82 33.25
C LYS A 238 -5.13 -14.54 31.76
N THR A 239 -4.96 -15.60 30.96
CA THR A 239 -4.90 -15.53 29.50
C THR A 239 -6.13 -14.82 28.92
N ILE A 240 -7.34 -15.25 29.31
CA ILE A 240 -8.58 -14.61 28.88
C ILE A 240 -8.57 -13.13 29.29
N LYS A 241 -8.34 -12.81 30.56
CA LYS A 241 -8.29 -11.42 31.04
C LYS A 241 -7.27 -10.55 30.28
N ALA A 242 -6.17 -11.13 29.79
CA ALA A 242 -5.15 -10.42 29.02
C ALA A 242 -5.63 -10.07 27.61
N VAL A 243 -6.45 -10.91 26.99
CA VAL A 243 -6.89 -10.74 25.60
C VAL A 243 -8.29 -10.16 25.45
N THR A 244 -9.18 -10.28 26.46
CA THR A 244 -10.61 -9.92 26.36
C THR A 244 -10.85 -8.53 25.79
N TRP A 245 -10.07 -7.53 26.21
CA TRP A 245 -10.25 -6.15 25.75
C TRP A 245 -9.96 -5.96 24.26
N TYR A 246 -9.10 -6.80 23.66
CA TYR A 246 -8.75 -6.73 22.25
C TYR A 246 -9.71 -7.54 21.36
N ILE A 247 -10.46 -8.50 21.93
CA ILE A 247 -11.40 -9.33 21.17
C ILE A 247 -12.44 -8.47 20.42
N PRO A 248 -13.13 -7.48 21.03
CA PRO A 248 -14.07 -6.63 20.30
C PRO A 248 -13.42 -5.89 19.12
N VAL A 249 -12.15 -5.46 19.26
CA VAL A 249 -11.42 -4.77 18.19
C VAL A 249 -11.13 -5.70 17.03
N LEU A 250 -10.69 -6.93 17.31
CA LEU A 250 -10.41 -7.95 16.29
C LEU A 250 -11.70 -8.44 15.61
N VAL A 251 -12.77 -8.66 16.38
CA VAL A 251 -14.09 -9.03 15.84
C VAL A 251 -14.64 -7.93 14.95
N ALA A 252 -14.57 -6.66 15.39
CA ALA A 252 -14.99 -5.53 14.56
C ALA A 252 -14.21 -5.46 13.24
N PHE A 253 -12.90 -5.77 13.27
CA PHE A 253 -12.10 -5.85 12.05
C PHE A 253 -12.51 -7.01 11.14
N VAL A 254 -12.80 -8.20 11.68
CA VAL A 254 -13.30 -9.34 10.89
C VAL A 254 -14.67 -9.05 10.28
N VAL A 255 -15.59 -8.44 11.05
CA VAL A 255 -16.89 -7.98 10.54
C VAL A 255 -16.70 -6.97 9.42
N PHE A 256 -15.77 -6.01 9.59
CA PHE A 256 -15.39 -5.08 8.54
C PHE A 256 -14.88 -5.80 7.28
N LEU A 257 -14.01 -6.81 7.40
CA LEU A 257 -13.52 -7.56 6.24
C LEU A 257 -14.66 -8.28 5.50
N ALA A 258 -15.58 -8.90 6.23
CA ALA A 258 -16.72 -9.60 5.67
C ALA A 258 -17.70 -8.62 4.97
N TRP A 259 -17.99 -7.49 5.60
CA TRP A 259 -18.87 -6.46 5.04
C TRP A 259 -18.23 -5.72 3.85
N ASN A 260 -16.96 -5.37 3.95
CA ASN A 260 -16.24 -4.65 2.90
C ASN A 260 -15.83 -5.58 1.74
N GLY A 261 -15.72 -6.89 1.94
CA GLY A 261 -15.24 -7.82 0.91
C GLY A 261 -13.76 -7.62 0.54
N GLY A 262 -12.94 -7.16 1.48
CA GLY A 262 -11.51 -6.90 1.28
C GLY A 262 -10.88 -6.10 2.42
N ILE A 263 -9.55 -6.08 2.48
CA ILE A 263 -8.80 -5.33 3.50
C ILE A 263 -8.88 -3.82 3.25
N VAL A 264 -8.86 -3.41 1.97
CA VAL A 264 -8.71 -2.01 1.56
C VAL A 264 -10.07 -1.39 1.18
N LEU A 265 -10.24 -0.11 1.50
CA LEU A 265 -11.41 0.69 1.10
C LEU A 265 -11.22 1.23 -0.32
N GLY A 266 -12.29 1.61 -1.01
CA GLY A 266 -12.18 2.26 -2.33
C GLY A 266 -11.52 1.38 -3.40
N ASP A 267 -10.39 1.83 -3.96
CA ASP A 267 -9.68 1.21 -5.09
C ASP A 267 -9.01 -0.14 -4.74
N LYS A 268 -9.80 -1.21 -4.69
CA LYS A 268 -9.31 -2.57 -4.41
C LYS A 268 -8.44 -3.16 -5.52
N SER A 269 -8.58 -2.68 -6.76
CA SER A 269 -7.94 -3.26 -7.95
C SER A 269 -6.42 -3.12 -7.93
N ASN A 270 -5.91 -2.04 -7.31
CA ASN A 270 -4.48 -1.74 -7.21
C ASN A 270 -3.85 -2.19 -5.88
N HIS A 271 -4.63 -2.85 -5.01
CA HIS A 271 -4.20 -3.26 -3.67
C HIS A 271 -4.37 -4.76 -3.43
N ILE A 272 -4.01 -5.56 -4.43
CA ILE A 272 -3.96 -7.03 -4.33
C ILE A 272 -2.73 -7.43 -3.52
N ALA A 273 -2.91 -8.30 -2.53
CA ALA A 273 -1.80 -8.83 -1.75
C ALA A 273 -0.81 -9.58 -2.65
N GLY A 274 0.47 -9.25 -2.53
CA GLY A 274 1.55 -9.88 -3.27
C GLY A 274 2.56 -10.54 -2.33
N LEU A 275 3.29 -11.55 -2.81
CA LEU A 275 4.41 -12.12 -2.04
C LEU A 275 5.70 -11.36 -2.36
N HIS A 276 6.13 -10.45 -1.47
CA HIS A 276 7.33 -9.63 -1.63
C HIS A 276 8.30 -9.75 -0.43
N ILE A 277 8.91 -10.94 -0.26
CA ILE A 277 9.86 -11.24 0.83
C ILE A 277 11.01 -10.20 0.96
N PRO A 278 11.63 -9.70 -0.13
CA PRO A 278 12.70 -8.71 -0.05
C PRO A 278 12.36 -7.41 0.70
N GLN A 279 11.08 -7.10 0.96
CA GLN A 279 10.70 -5.99 1.84
C GLN A 279 11.37 -6.05 3.22
N LEU A 280 11.58 -7.26 3.76
CA LEU A 280 12.32 -7.45 5.01
C LEU A 280 13.80 -7.06 4.89
N PHE A 281 14.39 -7.31 3.72
CA PHE A 281 15.79 -6.96 3.45
C PHE A 281 15.93 -5.45 3.28
N TYR A 282 14.97 -4.83 2.60
CA TYR A 282 14.89 -3.38 2.44
C TYR A 282 14.68 -2.68 3.79
N LEU A 283 13.84 -3.21 4.67
CA LEU A 283 13.69 -2.71 6.04
C LEU A 283 15.02 -2.78 6.80
N ALA A 284 15.78 -3.87 6.68
CA ALA A 284 17.05 -4.00 7.38
C ALA A 284 18.10 -2.99 6.89
N VAL A 285 18.18 -2.76 5.57
CA VAL A 285 19.02 -1.69 5.00
C VAL A 285 18.54 -0.32 5.48
N PHE A 286 17.23 -0.09 5.47
CA PHE A 286 16.61 1.14 5.93
C PHE A 286 16.94 1.44 7.40
N ALA A 287 16.73 0.48 8.29
CA ALA A 287 17.06 0.60 9.71
C ALA A 287 18.56 0.79 9.93
N ALA A 288 19.40 0.08 9.17
CA ALA A 288 20.85 0.24 9.24
C ALA A 288 21.32 1.63 8.80
N PHE A 289 20.70 2.20 7.76
CA PHE A 289 21.01 3.53 7.24
C PHE A 289 20.62 4.64 8.21
N PHE A 290 19.40 4.62 8.74
CA PHE A 290 18.95 5.67 9.67
C PHE A 290 19.60 5.57 11.05
N SER A 291 19.97 4.36 11.50
CA SER A 291 20.62 4.14 12.79
C SER A 291 22.11 3.77 12.70
N PHE A 292 22.80 4.08 11.60
CA PHE A 292 24.22 3.68 11.44
C PHE A 292 25.14 4.18 12.58
N PRO A 293 24.98 5.41 13.16
CA PRO A 293 25.85 5.86 14.26
C PRO A 293 25.67 5.03 15.53
N LEU A 294 24.48 4.44 15.71
CA LEU A 294 24.18 3.53 16.81
C LEU A 294 24.83 2.16 16.59
N LEU A 295 24.77 1.64 15.36
CA LEU A 295 25.10 0.26 15.04
C LEU A 295 26.61 0.03 14.79
N LEU A 296 27.31 0.98 14.19
CA LEU A 296 28.72 0.78 13.83
C LEU A 296 29.63 0.71 15.06
N THR A 297 30.46 -0.32 15.13
CA THR A 297 31.51 -0.47 16.13
C THR A 297 32.81 -0.94 15.50
N PRO A 298 33.98 -0.56 16.05
CA PRO A 298 35.26 -1.04 15.55
C PRO A 298 35.37 -2.58 15.55
N SER A 299 34.68 -3.24 16.48
CA SER A 299 34.68 -4.70 16.62
C SER A 299 33.58 -5.41 15.83
N LEU A 300 32.81 -4.68 15.00
CA LEU A 300 31.70 -5.22 14.23
C LEU A 300 32.17 -6.32 13.26
N LEU A 301 33.20 -6.04 12.45
CA LEU A 301 33.69 -6.98 11.46
C LEU A 301 34.29 -8.25 12.10
N PRO A 302 35.19 -8.16 13.12
CA PRO A 302 35.65 -9.34 13.84
C PRO A 302 34.52 -10.17 14.46
N GLN A 303 33.49 -9.52 15.02
CA GLN A 303 32.33 -10.22 15.59
C GLN A 303 31.49 -10.92 14.52
N PHE A 304 31.31 -10.28 13.37
CA PHE A 304 30.62 -10.88 12.23
C PHE A 304 31.36 -12.13 11.76
N LEU A 305 32.66 -11.99 11.46
CA LEU A 305 33.50 -13.10 10.98
C LEU A 305 33.50 -14.26 11.99
N ARG A 306 33.69 -13.98 13.28
CA ARG A 306 33.67 -15.02 14.32
C ARG A 306 32.31 -15.71 14.46
N SER A 307 31.20 -14.97 14.33
CA SER A 307 29.84 -15.52 14.53
C SER A 307 29.25 -16.19 13.30
N ARG A 308 29.80 -15.95 12.10
CA ARG A 308 29.29 -16.51 10.83
C ARG A 308 30.26 -17.37 10.06
N LEU A 309 31.56 -17.21 10.28
CA LEU A 309 32.62 -17.92 9.58
C LEU A 309 33.61 -18.61 10.53
N GLY A 310 33.35 -18.60 11.85
CA GLY A 310 34.29 -19.12 12.86
C GLY A 310 34.37 -20.65 12.94
N THR A 311 33.35 -21.38 12.47
CA THR A 311 33.32 -22.86 12.43
C THR A 311 32.73 -23.34 11.11
N SER A 312 33.05 -24.57 10.69
CA SER A 312 32.51 -25.16 9.45
C SER A 312 30.98 -25.19 9.42
N GLN A 313 30.35 -25.48 10.57
CA GLN A 313 28.89 -25.46 10.70
C GLN A 313 28.31 -24.06 10.49
N MET A 314 28.97 -23.00 10.99
CA MET A 314 28.54 -21.62 10.77
C MET A 314 28.71 -21.19 9.31
N VAL A 315 29.78 -21.63 8.65
CA VAL A 315 30.00 -21.37 7.22
C VAL A 315 28.90 -22.03 6.38
N ILE A 316 28.59 -23.31 6.65
CA ILE A 316 27.51 -24.03 5.96
C ILE A 316 26.16 -23.34 6.21
N SER A 317 25.86 -22.99 7.48
CA SER A 317 24.64 -22.26 7.83
C SER A 317 24.54 -20.91 7.09
N THR A 318 25.65 -20.17 7.00
CA THR A 318 25.71 -18.89 6.29
C THR A 318 25.50 -19.08 4.79
N ALA A 319 26.12 -20.10 4.17
CA ALA A 319 25.92 -20.42 2.77
C ALA A 319 24.46 -20.81 2.46
N LEU A 320 23.83 -21.63 3.32
CA LEU A 320 22.42 -22.00 3.20
C LEU A 320 21.50 -20.77 3.31
N LEU A 321 21.73 -19.89 4.28
CA LEU A 321 20.95 -18.66 4.44
C LEU A 321 21.11 -17.72 3.23
N LEU A 322 22.33 -17.57 2.70
CA LEU A 322 22.56 -16.81 1.47
C LEU A 322 21.84 -17.43 0.27
N GLY A 323 21.84 -18.77 0.15
CA GLY A 323 21.08 -19.48 -0.88
C GLY A 323 19.57 -19.21 -0.79
N VAL A 324 18.99 -19.26 0.41
CA VAL A 324 17.58 -18.91 0.64
C VAL A 324 17.30 -17.45 0.29
N MET A 325 18.20 -16.52 0.65
CA MET A 325 18.04 -15.11 0.31
C MET A 325 18.15 -14.85 -1.19
N ILE A 326 19.06 -15.53 -1.89
CA ILE A 326 19.17 -15.47 -3.36
C ILE A 326 17.87 -15.98 -3.99
N ALA A 327 17.33 -17.10 -3.52
CA ALA A 327 16.04 -17.62 -3.99
C ALA A 327 14.89 -16.62 -3.75
N ALA A 328 14.81 -16.03 -2.55
CA ALA A 328 13.81 -15.01 -2.24
C ALA A 328 13.92 -13.77 -3.15
N VAL A 329 15.15 -13.31 -3.45
CA VAL A 329 15.37 -12.21 -4.41
C VAL A 329 15.02 -12.61 -5.84
N HIS A 330 15.31 -13.86 -6.23
CA HIS A 330 15.00 -14.36 -7.57
C HIS A 330 13.48 -14.44 -7.81
N TYR A 331 12.76 -15.10 -6.89
CA TYR A 331 11.34 -15.43 -7.07
C TYR A 331 10.38 -14.39 -6.49
N ASN A 332 10.81 -13.52 -5.56
CA ASN A 332 9.91 -12.61 -4.84
C ASN A 332 10.30 -11.14 -4.90
N THR A 333 11.30 -10.73 -5.69
CA THR A 333 11.53 -9.30 -5.98
C THR A 333 10.44 -8.80 -6.95
N ARG A 334 9.46 -8.06 -6.41
CA ARG A 334 8.34 -7.47 -7.15
C ARG A 334 8.67 -6.03 -7.53
N VAL A 335 8.38 -5.65 -8.77
CA VAL A 335 8.45 -4.26 -9.21
C VAL A 335 7.03 -3.78 -9.44
N HIS A 336 6.53 -2.94 -8.54
CA HIS A 336 5.19 -2.38 -8.69
C HIS A 336 5.18 -1.28 -9.78
N PRO A 337 4.18 -1.22 -10.67
CA PRO A 337 4.09 -0.20 -11.72
C PRO A 337 4.20 1.24 -11.18
N PHE A 338 3.66 1.53 -9.99
CA PHE A 338 3.74 2.86 -9.37
C PHE A 338 5.17 3.31 -9.05
N ILE A 339 6.08 2.37 -8.74
CA ILE A 339 7.50 2.71 -8.51
C ILE A 339 8.13 3.21 -9.80
N LEU A 340 7.75 2.66 -10.95
CA LEU A 340 8.32 3.00 -12.25
C LEU A 340 7.62 4.19 -12.91
N ALA A 341 6.35 4.41 -12.59
CA ALA A 341 5.54 5.47 -13.18
C ALA A 341 5.79 6.85 -12.54
N ASP A 342 6.32 6.91 -11.32
CA ASP A 342 6.39 8.15 -10.55
C ASP A 342 7.82 8.52 -10.14
N ASN A 343 8.43 9.43 -10.91
CA ASN A 343 9.79 9.93 -10.68
C ASN A 343 9.89 11.03 -9.61
N ARG A 344 8.82 11.35 -8.88
CA ARG A 344 8.83 12.31 -7.75
C ARG A 344 9.46 11.72 -6.50
N HIS A 345 9.69 10.42 -6.49
CA HIS A 345 9.97 9.69 -5.27
C HIS A 345 11.39 9.15 -5.19
N TYR A 346 12.01 9.21 -4.01
CA TYR A 346 13.37 8.68 -3.82
C TYR A 346 13.48 7.19 -4.18
N VAL A 347 12.44 6.40 -3.90
CA VAL A 347 12.39 4.97 -4.21
C VAL A 347 12.53 4.71 -5.71
N PHE A 348 11.95 5.56 -6.58
CA PHE A 348 12.13 5.45 -8.03
C PHE A 348 13.62 5.46 -8.40
N TYR A 349 14.38 6.42 -7.88
CA TYR A 349 15.80 6.55 -8.21
C TYR A 349 16.65 5.48 -7.56
N ILE A 350 16.39 5.14 -6.29
CA ILE A 350 17.08 4.05 -5.61
C ILE A 350 16.87 2.75 -6.40
N TRP A 351 15.63 2.43 -6.74
CA TRP A 351 15.30 1.25 -7.53
C TRP A 351 16.00 1.26 -8.89
N ARG A 352 15.80 2.35 -9.65
CA ARG A 352 16.31 2.49 -11.02
C ARG A 352 17.84 2.41 -11.09
N ARG A 353 18.54 3.04 -10.15
CA ARG A 353 20.00 3.19 -10.16
C ARG A 353 20.75 2.09 -9.40
N THR A 354 20.07 1.25 -8.61
CA THR A 354 20.72 0.18 -7.86
C THR A 354 20.16 -1.19 -8.26
N ILE A 355 18.92 -1.50 -7.88
CA ILE A 355 18.32 -2.82 -8.04
C ILE A 355 18.11 -3.18 -9.52
N SER A 356 17.68 -2.22 -10.34
CA SER A 356 17.46 -2.43 -11.78
C SER A 356 18.59 -1.90 -12.67
N ALA A 357 19.74 -1.53 -12.10
CA ALA A 357 20.86 -1.02 -12.89
C ALA A 357 21.47 -2.09 -13.81
N HIS A 358 21.48 -3.34 -13.35
CA HIS A 358 21.95 -4.50 -14.10
C HIS A 358 21.18 -5.75 -13.67
N ALA A 359 21.04 -6.75 -14.56
CA ALA A 359 20.30 -7.99 -14.26
C ALA A 359 20.82 -8.71 -13.01
N LEU A 360 22.13 -8.60 -12.74
CA LEU A 360 22.81 -9.19 -11.59
C LEU A 360 22.83 -8.30 -10.34
N ALA A 361 22.48 -7.02 -10.44
CA ALA A 361 22.64 -6.06 -9.35
C ALA A 361 21.83 -6.44 -8.10
N ARG A 362 20.61 -6.96 -8.28
CA ARG A 362 19.77 -7.48 -7.19
C ARG A 362 20.40 -8.63 -6.41
N TYR A 363 21.19 -9.49 -7.05
CA TYR A 363 21.88 -10.60 -6.38
C TYR A 363 23.17 -10.12 -5.70
N ALA A 364 23.87 -9.17 -6.31
CA ALA A 364 25.04 -8.53 -5.70
C ALA A 364 24.70 -7.80 -4.39
N ALA A 365 23.44 -7.41 -4.19
CA ALA A 365 22.97 -6.83 -2.94
C ALA A 365 22.76 -7.85 -1.80
N VAL A 366 22.65 -9.15 -2.10
CA VAL A 366 22.33 -10.18 -1.09
C VAL A 366 23.36 -10.27 0.05
N PRO A 367 24.69 -10.24 -0.19
CA PRO A 367 25.66 -10.22 0.90
C PRO A 367 25.52 -8.99 1.81
N VAL A 368 25.17 -7.83 1.22
CA VAL A 368 24.91 -6.60 1.97
C VAL A 368 23.66 -6.77 2.83
N TYR A 369 22.56 -7.27 2.24
CA TYR A 369 21.33 -7.60 2.98
C TYR A 369 21.61 -8.53 4.15
N PHE A 370 22.37 -9.60 3.94
CA PHE A 370 22.70 -10.56 4.98
C PHE A 370 23.46 -9.90 6.14
N GLY A 371 24.48 -9.08 5.83
CA GLY A 371 25.25 -8.35 6.83
C GLY A 371 24.41 -7.39 7.67
N VAL A 372 23.53 -6.60 7.03
CA VAL A 372 22.67 -5.65 7.76
C VAL A 372 21.53 -6.31 8.51
N ILE A 373 20.97 -7.42 8.01
CA ILE A 373 19.97 -8.22 8.73
C ILE A 373 20.61 -8.82 9.98
N TRP A 374 21.81 -9.40 9.84
CA TRP A 374 22.55 -9.91 10.99
C TRP A 374 22.78 -8.81 12.03
N LEU A 375 23.22 -7.63 11.60
CA LEU A 375 23.51 -6.51 12.49
C LEU A 375 22.26 -6.02 13.23
N THR A 376 21.18 -5.74 12.49
CA THR A 376 19.95 -5.18 13.06
C THR A 376 19.22 -6.18 13.97
N LEU A 377 19.16 -7.46 13.60
CA LEU A 377 18.57 -8.50 14.44
C LEU A 377 19.43 -8.86 15.64
N ARG A 378 20.76 -8.86 15.52
CA ARG A 378 21.66 -9.14 16.64
C ARG A 378 21.53 -8.09 17.73
N GLU A 379 21.55 -6.80 17.38
CA GLU A 379 21.43 -5.73 18.37
C GLU A 379 20.07 -5.81 19.09
N LEU A 380 18.98 -6.12 18.39
CA LEU A 380 17.69 -6.37 19.04
C LEU A 380 17.72 -7.64 19.92
N ALA A 381 18.32 -8.73 19.45
CA ALA A 381 18.41 -9.99 20.18
C ALA A 381 19.25 -9.89 21.46
N THR A 382 20.17 -8.93 21.55
CA THR A 382 20.91 -8.65 22.79
C THR A 382 20.06 -7.96 23.85
N ALA A 383 19.00 -7.27 23.44
CA ALA A 383 18.11 -6.53 24.33
C ALA A 383 16.82 -7.29 24.65
N GLN A 384 16.39 -8.21 23.78
CA GLN A 384 15.05 -8.78 23.83
C GLN A 384 15.03 -10.31 23.92
N SER A 385 13.92 -10.81 24.45
CA SER A 385 13.67 -12.25 24.63
C SER A 385 13.28 -12.97 23.34
N VAL A 386 13.40 -14.30 23.33
CA VAL A 386 13.04 -15.15 22.19
C VAL A 386 11.60 -14.93 21.74
N LEU A 387 10.63 -14.92 22.67
CA LEU A 387 9.21 -14.71 22.36
C LEU A 387 8.94 -13.31 21.79
N PHE A 388 9.64 -12.28 22.28
CA PHE A 388 9.55 -10.93 21.72
C PHE A 388 10.07 -10.89 20.28
N MET A 389 11.26 -11.48 20.03
CA MET A 389 11.86 -11.52 18.69
C MET A 389 10.93 -12.19 17.69
N MET A 390 10.31 -13.31 18.04
CA MET A 390 9.34 -13.99 17.17
C MET A 390 8.12 -13.12 16.88
N ALA A 391 7.54 -12.49 17.91
CA ALA A 391 6.38 -11.63 17.73
C ALA A 391 6.70 -10.40 16.87
N PHE A 392 7.85 -9.74 17.10
CA PHE A 392 8.29 -8.58 16.34
C PHE A 392 8.60 -8.94 14.88
N CYS A 393 9.38 -10.00 14.63
CA CYS A 393 9.69 -10.47 13.28
C CYS A 393 8.43 -10.93 12.54
N GLY A 394 7.52 -11.63 13.22
CA GLY A 394 6.23 -12.06 12.68
C GLY A 394 5.33 -10.89 12.31
N ALA A 395 5.16 -9.92 13.21
CA ALA A 395 4.37 -8.71 12.94
C ALA A 395 4.97 -7.90 11.78
N THR A 396 6.30 -7.78 11.73
CA THR A 396 7.00 -7.10 10.64
C THR A 396 6.81 -7.82 9.30
N ALA A 397 6.96 -9.15 9.29
CA ALA A 397 6.77 -9.97 8.09
C ALA A 397 5.33 -9.92 7.57
N LEU A 398 4.34 -10.09 8.44
CA LEU A 398 2.93 -9.99 8.07
C LEU A 398 2.54 -8.59 7.59
N THR A 399 3.21 -7.54 8.06
CA THR A 399 2.94 -6.16 7.61
C THR A 399 3.54 -5.89 6.24
N LEU A 400 4.75 -6.39 5.98
CA LEU A 400 5.55 -5.98 4.83
C LEU A 400 5.50 -6.95 3.66
N ILE A 401 5.53 -8.25 3.90
CA ILE A 401 5.58 -9.26 2.83
C ILE A 401 4.35 -9.20 1.92
N PRO A 402 3.11 -9.04 2.44
CA PRO A 402 1.91 -8.96 1.60
C PRO A 402 1.83 -7.69 0.72
N SER A 403 2.65 -6.68 1.01
CA SER A 403 2.62 -5.41 0.28
C SER A 403 3.53 -5.49 -0.97
N PRO A 404 2.95 -5.48 -2.19
CA PRO A 404 3.75 -5.54 -3.42
C PRO A 404 4.50 -4.23 -3.70
N LEU A 405 4.08 -3.12 -3.06
CA LEU A 405 4.63 -1.79 -3.28
C LEU A 405 5.70 -1.47 -2.23
N LEU A 406 6.92 -1.18 -2.69
CA LEU A 406 8.00 -0.69 -1.83
C LEU A 406 7.77 0.78 -1.46
N GLU A 407 7.31 1.02 -0.23
CA GLU A 407 7.19 2.37 0.34
C GLU A 407 7.86 2.45 1.70
N PHE A 408 8.74 3.42 1.89
CA PHE A 408 9.43 3.63 3.18
C PHE A 408 8.49 3.99 4.32
N ARG A 409 7.28 4.49 4.03
CA ARG A 409 6.28 4.78 5.07
C ARG A 409 5.80 3.52 5.80
N TYR A 410 5.81 2.36 5.14
CA TYR A 410 5.51 1.07 5.78
C TYR A 410 6.58 0.64 6.79
N PHE A 411 7.79 1.22 6.72
CA PHE A 411 8.89 0.92 7.61
C PHE A 411 8.90 1.75 8.89
N ILE A 412 8.09 2.82 8.98
CA ILE A 412 8.07 3.75 10.13
C ILE A 412 7.84 3.00 11.45
N LEU A 413 6.76 2.22 11.53
CA LEU A 413 6.37 1.55 12.75
C LEU A 413 7.31 0.39 13.16
N PRO A 414 7.70 -0.53 12.25
CA PRO A 414 8.74 -1.52 12.56
C PRO A 414 10.06 -0.87 13.03
N TYR A 415 10.49 0.21 12.37
CA TYR A 415 11.71 0.93 12.72
C TYR A 415 11.63 1.53 14.13
N LEU A 416 10.55 2.26 14.45
CA LEU A 416 10.40 2.91 15.75
C LEU A 416 10.32 1.87 16.89
N ILE A 417 9.58 0.77 16.70
CA ILE A 417 9.50 -0.30 17.70
C ILE A 417 10.88 -0.97 17.87
N TRP A 418 11.58 -1.29 16.80
CA TRP A 418 12.94 -1.82 16.86
C TRP A 418 13.88 -0.87 17.60
N ARG A 419 13.89 0.41 17.22
CA ARG A 419 14.80 1.43 17.77
C ARG A 419 14.54 1.71 19.25
N LEU A 420 13.28 1.69 19.70
CA LEU A 420 12.90 1.86 21.11
C LEU A 420 13.50 0.79 22.02
N HIS A 421 13.70 -0.43 21.51
CA HIS A 421 14.23 -1.55 22.29
C HIS A 421 15.76 -1.60 22.31
N ILE A 422 16.45 -0.75 21.55
CA ILE A 422 17.91 -0.70 21.51
C ILE A 422 18.41 0.43 22.42
N LYS A 423 19.25 0.07 23.39
CA LYS A 423 19.90 1.01 24.30
C LYS A 423 21.21 1.53 23.69
N PRO A 424 21.38 2.84 23.48
CA PRO A 424 22.65 3.41 23.04
C PRO A 424 23.77 3.14 24.04
N ARG A 425 24.97 2.81 23.54
CA ARG A 425 26.16 2.61 24.38
C ARG A 425 26.56 3.88 25.16
N ASN A 426 26.38 5.04 24.53
CA ASN A 426 26.59 6.35 25.12
C ASN A 426 25.67 7.39 24.47
N SER A 427 25.50 8.55 25.11
CA SER A 427 24.64 9.61 24.59
C SER A 427 25.19 10.25 23.30
N SER A 428 26.51 10.20 23.08
CA SER A 428 27.15 10.71 21.86
C SER A 428 26.63 10.01 20.60
N ARG A 429 26.38 8.70 20.64
CA ARG A 429 25.79 7.97 19.51
C ARG A 429 24.38 8.42 19.18
N SER A 430 23.55 8.67 20.21
CA SER A 430 22.21 9.23 20.01
C SER A 430 22.27 10.65 19.43
N PHE A 431 23.24 11.45 19.86
CA PHE A 431 23.45 12.78 19.30
C PHE A 431 23.92 12.74 17.84
N MET A 432 24.81 11.82 17.48
CA MET A 432 25.22 11.60 16.08
C MET A 432 24.06 11.12 15.20
N GLU A 433 23.23 10.20 15.71
CA GLU A 433 21.99 9.76 15.04
C GLU A 433 21.03 10.95 14.84
N TYR A 434 20.87 11.81 15.85
CA TYR A 434 20.12 13.06 15.74
C TYR A 434 20.66 13.97 14.64
N VAL A 435 21.96 14.28 14.63
CA VAL A 435 22.57 15.13 13.60
C VAL A 435 22.36 14.52 12.21
N TRP A 436 22.50 13.21 12.09
CA TRP A 436 22.25 12.50 10.84
C TRP A 436 20.79 12.64 10.36
N HIS A 437 19.83 12.48 11.26
CA HIS A 437 18.43 12.71 10.97
C HIS A 437 18.14 14.16 10.56
N GLU A 438 18.69 15.16 11.26
CA GLU A 438 18.50 16.57 10.90
C GLU A 438 19.05 16.89 9.51
N LEU A 439 20.23 16.36 9.15
CA LEU A 439 20.81 16.55 7.83
C LEU A 439 19.91 15.96 6.72
N ILE A 440 19.39 14.75 6.92
CA ILE A 440 18.47 14.13 5.96
C ILE A 440 17.16 14.91 5.87
N SER A 441 16.59 15.30 7.00
CA SER A 441 15.35 16.09 7.06
C SER A 441 15.51 17.43 6.34
N ALA A 442 16.60 18.15 6.62
CA ALA A 442 16.91 19.42 5.96
C ALA A 442 17.09 19.24 4.44
N LEU A 443 17.83 18.21 4.01
CA LEU A 443 18.01 17.90 2.59
C LEU A 443 16.67 17.55 1.91
N THR A 444 15.83 16.76 2.59
CA THR A 444 14.52 16.36 2.07
C THR A 444 13.61 17.56 1.89
N VAL A 445 13.52 18.44 2.90
CA VAL A 445 12.73 19.67 2.85
C VAL A 445 13.28 20.61 1.77
N TRP A 446 14.59 20.76 1.68
CA TRP A 446 15.23 21.58 0.64
C TRP A 446 14.91 21.07 -0.78
N MET A 447 15.01 19.75 -1.01
CA MET A 447 14.63 19.13 -2.28
C MET A 447 13.16 19.35 -2.61
N PHE A 448 12.28 19.17 -1.62
CA PHE A 448 10.84 19.33 -1.78
C PHE A 448 10.44 20.77 -2.12
N ILE A 449 11.07 21.76 -1.50
CA ILE A 449 10.74 23.19 -1.65
C ILE A 449 11.42 23.81 -2.87
N TYR A 450 12.74 23.63 -3.00
CA TYR A 450 13.59 24.40 -3.92
C TYR A 450 14.02 23.65 -5.17
N ARG A 451 13.68 22.36 -5.30
CA ARG A 451 13.93 21.58 -6.52
C ARG A 451 12.65 21.04 -7.17
N PRO A 452 11.63 21.90 -7.42
CA PRO A 452 10.48 21.49 -8.20
C PRO A 452 10.89 21.20 -9.65
N PHE A 453 10.08 20.39 -10.34
CA PHE A 453 10.25 20.10 -11.76
C PHE A 453 8.88 19.92 -12.43
N GLU A 454 8.84 20.01 -13.75
CA GLU A 454 7.63 19.75 -14.53
C GLU A 454 7.84 18.54 -15.43
N TRP A 455 6.76 17.79 -15.66
CA TRP A 455 6.78 16.73 -16.66
C TRP A 455 6.60 17.32 -18.05
N SER A 456 7.42 16.90 -19.01
CA SER A 456 7.33 17.35 -20.40
C SER A 456 5.98 17.06 -21.05
N HIS A 457 5.25 16.04 -20.56
CA HIS A 457 3.94 15.64 -21.05
C HIS A 457 2.77 16.26 -20.27
N VAL A 458 3.02 16.98 -19.17
CA VAL A 458 2.02 17.79 -18.44
C VAL A 458 2.63 19.16 -18.06
N PRO A 459 2.84 20.06 -19.05
CA PRO A 459 3.45 21.37 -18.79
C PRO A 459 2.57 22.22 -17.85
N GLY A 460 3.19 22.93 -16.92
CA GLY A 460 2.50 23.79 -15.95
C GLY A 460 2.03 23.10 -14.66
N GLU A 461 2.17 21.78 -14.53
CA GLU A 461 1.94 21.07 -13.27
C GLU A 461 3.25 20.83 -12.52
N VAL A 462 3.50 21.66 -11.50
CA VAL A 462 4.71 21.58 -10.67
C VAL A 462 4.73 20.32 -9.82
N GLN A 463 5.74 19.50 -10.02
CA GLN A 463 6.05 18.30 -9.24
C GLN A 463 7.19 18.57 -8.25
N ARG A 464 7.20 17.85 -7.12
CA ARG A 464 8.16 18.04 -6.03
C ARG A 464 8.68 16.69 -5.55
N PHE A 465 9.96 16.66 -5.18
CA PHE A 465 10.58 15.44 -4.68
C PHE A 465 10.15 15.13 -3.24
N MET A 466 9.64 13.93 -2.99
CA MET A 466 9.25 13.52 -1.63
C MET A 466 9.43 12.03 -1.37
N TRP A 467 9.20 11.63 -0.12
CA TRP A 467 9.07 10.22 0.25
C TRP A 467 7.79 9.61 -0.37
N HIS A 468 7.84 8.36 -0.84
CA HIS A 468 6.80 7.75 -1.71
C HIS A 468 5.39 7.67 -1.11
N THR A 469 4.38 8.01 -1.92
CA THR A 469 2.94 7.80 -1.67
C THR A 469 2.23 7.25 -2.92
N PRO A 470 1.17 6.42 -2.77
CA PRO A 470 0.51 5.79 -3.90
C PRO A 470 -0.59 6.72 -4.45
N ALA A 471 -0.22 7.65 -5.34
CA ALA A 471 -1.19 8.40 -6.15
C ALA A 471 -0.79 8.40 -7.63
N ARG A 472 -1.75 8.09 -8.50
CA ARG A 472 -1.58 8.05 -9.97
C ARG A 472 -1.29 9.45 -10.51
N ALA A 473 -0.18 9.60 -11.23
CA ALA A 473 0.23 10.82 -11.93
C ALA A 473 -0.61 11.20 -13.18
N GLY A 474 -1.82 10.66 -13.37
CA GLY A 474 -2.54 10.75 -14.65
C GLY A 474 -3.96 11.33 -14.63
N ASP A 475 -4.58 11.49 -13.46
CA ASP A 475 -6.00 11.88 -13.34
C ASP A 475 -6.14 13.28 -12.69
N VAL A 476 -5.31 14.24 -13.07
CA VAL A 476 -5.35 15.59 -12.50
C VAL A 476 -6.53 16.39 -13.08
N VAL A 477 -7.63 16.41 -12.33
CA VAL A 477 -8.60 17.51 -12.32
C VAL A 477 -8.52 18.08 -10.91
N THR A 478 -7.75 19.16 -10.76
CA THR A 478 -7.73 19.96 -9.53
C THR A 478 -9.11 20.56 -9.29
N PRO A 479 -9.81 20.25 -8.18
CA PRO A 479 -10.93 21.04 -7.73
C PRO A 479 -10.37 22.24 -6.95
N THR A 480 -10.44 23.44 -7.53
CA THR A 480 -10.09 24.67 -6.81
C THR A 480 -11.21 25.06 -5.86
N LEU A 481 -10.97 24.92 -4.57
CA LEU A 481 -11.65 25.69 -3.53
C LEU A 481 -10.89 27.01 -3.36
N SER A 482 -11.59 28.14 -3.47
CA SER A 482 -10.98 29.45 -3.26
C SER A 482 -10.60 29.66 -1.79
N TYR A 483 -9.30 29.74 -1.51
CA TYR A 483 -8.80 30.37 -0.28
C TYR A 483 -8.28 31.75 -0.64
N SER A 484 -9.15 32.76 -0.60
CA SER A 484 -8.69 34.14 -0.76
C SER A 484 -8.07 34.66 0.53
N THR A 485 -6.89 35.26 0.42
CA THR A 485 -6.36 36.29 1.34
C THR A 485 -5.84 35.80 2.69
N THR A 486 -4.76 35.01 2.71
CA THR A 486 -4.11 34.63 4.00
C THR A 486 -2.58 34.72 4.02
N THR A 487 -1.92 35.00 2.88
CA THR A 487 -0.45 35.07 2.82
C THR A 487 0.12 36.30 3.54
N THR A 488 -0.63 37.41 3.61
CA THR A 488 -0.12 38.67 4.17
C THR A 488 -0.12 38.75 5.70
N ILE A 489 -0.98 37.98 6.38
CA ILE A 489 -1.18 38.09 7.86
C ILE A 489 -0.30 37.08 8.62
N ALA A 490 -0.01 35.91 8.03
CA ALA A 490 0.96 34.97 8.61
C ALA A 490 2.36 35.59 8.71
N MET A 491 2.73 36.47 7.76
CA MET A 491 3.98 37.23 7.80
C MET A 491 4.08 38.16 9.03
N ASP A 492 2.98 38.73 9.52
CA ASP A 492 3.02 39.64 10.68
C ASP A 492 3.14 38.89 12.02
N ALA A 493 2.64 37.65 12.10
CA ALA A 493 2.88 36.78 13.26
C ALA A 493 4.33 36.27 13.32
N PHE A 494 4.98 36.06 12.16
CA PHE A 494 6.39 35.66 12.07
C PHE A 494 7.38 36.82 12.24
N LYS A 495 7.00 38.06 11.91
CA LYS A 495 7.84 39.27 12.11
C LYS A 495 8.15 39.60 13.58
N ASN A 496 7.36 39.09 14.52
CA ASN A 496 7.61 39.30 15.96
C ASN A 496 8.66 38.36 16.55
N ILE A 497 9.26 37.47 15.73
CA ILE A 497 10.46 36.73 16.10
C ILE A 497 11.67 37.59 15.71
N ASN A 498 12.52 37.92 16.68
CA ASN A 498 13.60 38.90 16.55
C ASN A 498 14.70 38.42 15.57
N LEU A 499 14.51 38.71 14.27
CA LEU A 499 15.32 38.32 13.10
C LEU A 499 16.71 38.97 13.03
N SER A 500 16.99 39.96 13.88
CA SER A 500 18.24 40.75 13.86
C SER A 500 19.52 39.94 14.14
N LYS A 501 19.41 38.77 14.81
CA LYS A 501 20.56 37.88 15.08
C LYS A 501 20.87 36.89 13.95
N ILE A 502 19.96 36.66 13.02
CA ILE A 502 20.12 35.72 11.91
C ILE A 502 20.60 36.45 10.65
N GLN A 503 20.24 37.73 10.52
CA GLN A 503 20.60 38.58 9.38
C GLN A 503 22.12 38.84 9.28
N SER A 504 22.85 38.91 10.40
CA SER A 504 24.30 39.12 10.40
C SER A 504 25.12 37.90 9.95
N GLY A 505 24.52 36.70 9.91
CA GLY A 505 25.17 35.48 9.43
C GLY A 505 24.97 35.17 7.95
N LEU A 506 24.01 35.83 7.29
CA LEU A 506 23.58 35.49 5.92
C LEU A 506 23.96 36.54 4.87
N GLN A 507 24.44 37.72 5.31
CA GLN A 507 24.74 38.85 4.44
C GLN A 507 26.06 38.72 3.66
N SER A 508 26.84 37.65 3.88
CA SER A 508 28.12 37.42 3.22
C SER A 508 28.04 36.58 1.93
N SER A 509 26.85 36.08 1.54
CA SER A 509 26.76 35.06 0.48
C SER A 509 25.77 35.37 -0.66
N ILE A 510 25.17 36.56 -0.73
CA ILE A 510 24.17 36.89 -1.77
C ILE A 510 24.46 38.27 -2.37
N GLN A 511 25.52 38.34 -3.17
CA GLN A 511 25.75 39.44 -4.11
C GLN A 511 26.14 38.87 -5.48
N SER A 512 25.21 38.15 -6.13
CA SER A 512 25.27 37.92 -7.59
C SER A 512 24.05 37.13 -8.08
N VAL A 513 22.87 37.74 -8.19
CA VAL A 513 21.85 37.27 -9.13
C VAL A 513 21.12 38.48 -9.70
N ASP A 514 21.14 38.58 -11.02
CA ASP A 514 20.60 39.66 -11.84
C ASP A 514 19.06 39.58 -11.94
N ILE A 515 18.38 40.70 -11.71
CA ILE A 515 16.92 40.79 -11.52
C ILE A 515 16.17 40.94 -12.85
N GLN A 516 16.86 41.19 -13.97
CA GLN A 516 16.20 41.44 -15.26
C GLN A 516 15.66 40.19 -15.96
N SER A 517 16.17 38.98 -15.66
CA SER A 517 15.67 37.73 -16.27
C SER A 517 14.37 37.22 -15.66
N VAL A 518 13.92 37.78 -14.53
CA VAL A 518 12.74 37.32 -13.79
C VAL A 518 11.46 37.96 -14.33
N GLN A 519 11.55 39.14 -14.97
CA GLN A 519 10.38 39.90 -15.41
C GLN A 519 9.70 39.33 -16.66
N SER A 520 10.44 38.60 -17.50
CA SER A 520 9.89 37.91 -18.70
C SER A 520 9.14 36.61 -18.38
N SER A 521 9.30 36.05 -17.18
CA SER A 521 8.63 34.80 -16.77
C SER A 521 7.25 35.03 -16.13
N PHE A 522 6.83 36.28 -15.91
CA PHE A 522 5.54 36.62 -15.29
C PHE A 522 4.37 36.80 -16.28
N SER A 523 4.62 36.92 -17.59
CA SER A 523 3.56 37.11 -18.61
C SER A 523 2.83 35.82 -19.02
N SER A 524 3.31 34.64 -18.60
CA SER A 524 2.72 33.32 -18.93
C SER A 524 1.70 32.80 -17.90
N PHE A 525 1.54 33.46 -16.74
CA PHE A 525 0.69 32.97 -15.63
C PHE A 525 -0.75 33.52 -15.63
N THR A 526 -1.03 34.57 -16.41
CA THR A 526 -2.33 35.27 -16.43
C THR A 526 -3.50 34.48 -17.05
N PRO A 527 -3.31 33.65 -18.12
CA PRO A 527 -4.42 32.91 -18.75
C PRO A 527 -4.99 31.77 -17.89
N PHE A 528 -4.16 31.14 -17.05
CA PHE A 528 -4.58 30.02 -16.19
C PHE A 528 -5.52 30.48 -15.06
N ALA A 529 -5.20 31.58 -14.38
CA ALA A 529 -6.00 32.12 -13.29
C ALA A 529 -7.42 32.55 -13.74
N ARG A 530 -7.54 33.15 -14.94
CA ARG A 530 -8.84 33.57 -15.51
C ARG A 530 -9.77 32.38 -15.79
N ARG A 531 -9.25 31.30 -16.38
CA ARG A 531 -10.01 30.08 -16.69
C ARG A 531 -10.56 29.40 -15.43
N THR A 532 -9.73 29.30 -14.40
CA THR A 532 -10.10 28.69 -13.11
C THR A 532 -11.17 29.49 -12.37
N THR A 533 -11.11 30.84 -12.44
CA THR A 533 -12.17 31.69 -11.87
C THR A 533 -13.50 31.58 -12.60
N GLN A 534 -13.50 31.36 -13.92
CA GLN A 534 -14.71 31.18 -14.71
C GLN A 534 -15.36 29.80 -14.44
N TRP A 535 -14.57 28.74 -14.38
CA TRP A 535 -15.04 27.39 -14.02
C TRP A 535 -15.72 27.34 -12.65
N ALA A 536 -15.16 28.05 -11.66
CA ALA A 536 -15.74 28.17 -10.32
C ALA A 536 -17.10 28.90 -10.33
N LYS A 537 -17.26 29.93 -11.16
CA LYS A 537 -18.54 30.67 -11.29
C LYS A 537 -19.65 29.82 -11.89
N GLU A 538 -19.33 28.99 -12.89
CA GLU A 538 -20.29 28.09 -13.53
C GLU A 538 -20.79 26.96 -12.60
N ARG A 539 -19.94 26.47 -11.69
CA ARG A 539 -20.28 25.36 -10.78
C ARG A 539 -21.13 25.79 -9.58
N ILE A 540 -21.02 27.07 -9.18
CA ILE A 540 -21.69 27.66 -8.00
C ILE A 540 -23.09 28.21 -8.36
N GLY A 541 -23.47 28.23 -9.64
CA GLY A 541 -24.83 28.58 -10.07
C GLY A 541 -25.17 30.07 -9.97
N ALA A 542 -24.20 30.96 -10.20
CA ALA A 542 -24.48 32.39 -10.31
C ALA A 542 -25.37 32.65 -11.55
N SER A 543 -26.45 33.41 -11.37
CA SER A 543 -27.51 33.64 -12.37
C SER A 543 -27.09 34.39 -13.64
N ASP A 544 -25.86 34.93 -13.68
CA ASP A 544 -25.39 35.85 -14.72
C ASP A 544 -24.27 35.25 -15.61
N VAL A 545 -24.07 33.93 -15.57
CA VAL A 545 -22.98 33.26 -16.31
C VAL A 545 -23.48 32.74 -17.66
N GLU A 546 -23.19 33.48 -18.72
CA GLU A 546 -23.45 33.05 -20.10
C GLU A 546 -22.42 32.01 -20.53
N LYS A 547 -22.92 30.86 -20.97
CA LYS A 547 -22.15 29.63 -21.14
C LYS A 547 -22.10 29.28 -22.63
N THR A 548 -20.92 29.28 -23.25
CA THR A 548 -20.81 28.96 -24.70
C THR A 548 -21.31 27.54 -24.98
N GLU A 549 -22.34 27.41 -25.82
CA GLU A 549 -22.94 26.11 -26.15
C GLU A 549 -22.01 25.27 -27.04
N LEU A 550 -22.06 23.95 -26.87
CA LEU A 550 -21.31 23.01 -27.71
C LEU A 550 -22.18 22.57 -28.88
N PRO A 551 -21.61 22.33 -30.08
CA PRO A 551 -22.36 21.81 -31.21
C PRO A 551 -23.04 20.48 -30.88
N GLN A 552 -24.27 20.29 -31.37
CA GLN A 552 -25.06 19.09 -31.10
C GLN A 552 -24.36 17.80 -31.57
N GLU A 553 -23.70 17.84 -32.73
CA GLU A 553 -22.93 16.71 -33.26
C GLU A 553 -21.79 16.26 -32.34
N TYR A 554 -21.11 17.22 -31.70
CA TYR A 554 -20.05 16.95 -30.74
C TYR A 554 -20.63 16.25 -29.49
N LEU A 555 -21.76 16.72 -28.97
CA LEU A 555 -22.43 16.13 -27.82
C LEU A 555 -22.96 14.72 -28.09
N ASP A 556 -23.38 14.44 -29.33
CA ASP A 556 -23.79 13.10 -29.76
C ASP A 556 -22.58 12.15 -29.84
N LEU A 557 -21.43 12.63 -30.32
CA LEU A 557 -20.17 11.87 -30.32
C LEU A 557 -19.70 11.56 -28.89
N GLU A 558 -19.73 12.54 -27.97
CA GLU A 558 -19.36 12.32 -26.57
C GLU A 558 -20.21 11.21 -25.93
N ARG A 559 -21.53 11.26 -26.12
CA ARG A 559 -22.46 10.24 -25.61
C ARG A 559 -22.14 8.85 -26.14
N ARG A 560 -21.82 8.73 -27.43
CA ARG A 560 -21.47 7.44 -28.05
C ARG A 560 -20.12 6.91 -27.54
N VAL A 561 -19.12 7.77 -27.37
CA VAL A 561 -17.80 7.39 -26.84
C VAL A 561 -17.90 6.95 -25.36
N ASP A 562 -18.69 7.66 -24.56
CA ASP A 562 -18.92 7.29 -23.16
C ASP A 562 -19.69 5.97 -23.03
N ALA A 563 -20.68 5.73 -23.89
CA ALA A 563 -21.35 4.45 -23.99
C ALA A 563 -20.38 3.32 -24.37
N LEU A 564 -19.50 3.54 -25.37
CA LEU A 564 -18.50 2.57 -25.79
C LEU A 564 -17.52 2.23 -24.65
N LYS A 565 -17.06 3.25 -23.91
CA LYS A 565 -16.21 3.06 -22.72
C LYS A 565 -16.92 2.22 -21.66
N ALA A 566 -18.18 2.50 -21.37
CA ALA A 566 -18.95 1.75 -20.39
C ALA A 566 -19.12 0.28 -20.82
N VAL A 567 -19.33 0.00 -22.11
CA VAL A 567 -19.38 -1.36 -22.65
C VAL A 567 -18.07 -2.11 -22.40
N HIS A 568 -16.92 -1.50 -22.75
CA HIS A 568 -15.60 -2.11 -22.55
C HIS A 568 -15.35 -2.42 -21.06
N GLN A 569 -15.67 -1.49 -20.16
CA GLN A 569 -15.50 -1.67 -18.72
C GLN A 569 -16.39 -2.78 -18.16
N LYS A 570 -17.66 -2.86 -18.59
CA LYS A 570 -18.59 -3.91 -18.15
C LYS A 570 -18.13 -5.29 -18.60
N LEU A 571 -17.71 -5.43 -19.86
CA LEU A 571 -17.22 -6.71 -20.40
C LEU A 571 -15.95 -7.16 -19.67
N LEU A 572 -14.96 -6.28 -19.55
CA LEU A 572 -13.70 -6.59 -18.87
C LEU A 572 -13.88 -6.91 -17.38
N GLY A 573 -14.83 -6.25 -16.72
CA GLY A 573 -15.19 -6.52 -15.34
C GLY A 573 -15.57 -7.98 -15.08
N ILE A 574 -16.17 -8.64 -16.08
CA ILE A 574 -16.53 -10.07 -16.00
C ILE A 574 -15.40 -10.94 -16.55
N THR A 575 -14.91 -10.65 -17.76
CA THR A 575 -13.95 -11.51 -18.47
C THR A 575 -12.55 -11.50 -17.86
N SER A 576 -12.21 -10.53 -17.01
CA SER A 576 -10.97 -10.57 -16.22
C SER A 576 -10.90 -11.77 -15.26
N THR A 577 -12.05 -12.36 -14.92
CA THR A 577 -12.14 -13.59 -14.11
C THR A 577 -11.38 -14.76 -14.74
N TYR A 578 -11.35 -14.84 -16.08
CA TYR A 578 -10.61 -15.87 -16.83
C TYR A 578 -9.09 -15.81 -16.65
N ALA A 579 -8.55 -14.73 -16.06
CA ALA A 579 -7.13 -14.66 -15.68
C ALA A 579 -6.81 -15.46 -14.40
N ASN A 580 -7.82 -15.89 -13.64
CA ASN A 580 -7.67 -16.63 -12.40
C ASN A 580 -8.03 -18.11 -12.61
N GLU A 581 -7.05 -19.00 -12.66
CA GLU A 581 -7.22 -20.43 -12.97
C GLU A 581 -8.29 -21.17 -12.12
N GLY A 582 -8.47 -20.80 -10.84
CA GLY A 582 -9.39 -21.48 -9.91
C GLY A 582 -10.74 -20.78 -9.73
N TYR A 583 -11.19 -19.97 -10.68
CA TYR A 583 -12.41 -19.17 -10.53
C TYR A 583 -13.70 -20.03 -10.53
N ASP A 584 -13.66 -21.23 -11.12
CA ASP A 584 -14.78 -22.17 -11.21
C ASP A 584 -14.83 -23.17 -10.04
N TYR A 585 -13.81 -23.15 -9.15
CA TYR A 585 -13.73 -24.05 -7.99
C TYR A 585 -13.27 -23.31 -6.69
N PRO A 586 -14.15 -22.53 -6.04
CA PRO A 586 -13.76 -21.57 -4.98
C PRO A 586 -13.27 -22.15 -3.62
N VAL A 587 -13.03 -23.46 -3.47
CA VAL A 587 -12.72 -24.13 -2.17
C VAL A 587 -11.21 -24.14 -1.81
N HIS A 588 -10.36 -23.45 -2.57
CA HIS A 588 -8.91 -23.63 -2.63
C HIS A 588 -8.02 -23.23 -1.43
N LEU A 589 -8.56 -22.75 -0.31
CA LEU A 589 -7.71 -22.31 0.81
C LEU A 589 -7.15 -23.45 1.68
N LYS A 590 -7.79 -24.63 1.71
CA LYS A 590 -7.33 -25.77 2.51
C LYS A 590 -6.43 -26.76 1.74
N GLU A 591 -6.70 -26.96 0.45
CA GLU A 591 -5.97 -27.93 -0.39
C GLU A 591 -4.55 -27.44 -0.72
N SER A 592 -4.37 -26.15 -1.01
CA SER A 592 -3.06 -25.56 -1.37
C SER A 592 -1.97 -25.75 -0.30
N PHE A 593 -2.34 -25.87 0.98
CA PHE A 593 -1.41 -26.08 2.09
C PHE A 593 -1.03 -27.57 2.26
N THR A 594 -1.95 -28.45 1.89
CA THR A 594 -1.80 -29.91 1.96
C THR A 594 -0.99 -30.43 0.76
N ASP A 595 -1.16 -29.80 -0.40
CA ASP A 595 -0.36 -30.11 -1.60
C ASP A 595 1.06 -29.57 -1.49
N PHE A 596 1.25 -28.39 -0.88
CA PHE A 596 2.58 -27.86 -0.58
C PHE A 596 3.32 -28.77 0.41
N SER A 597 2.65 -29.28 1.46
CA SER A 597 3.28 -30.18 2.43
C SER A 597 3.62 -31.55 1.82
N LYS A 598 2.75 -32.12 0.97
CA LYS A 598 3.05 -33.35 0.21
C LYS A 598 4.21 -33.16 -0.76
N GLN A 599 4.26 -32.07 -1.52
CA GLN A 599 5.37 -31.79 -2.44
C GLN A 599 6.71 -31.61 -1.73
N VAL A 600 6.71 -30.99 -0.55
CA VAL A 600 7.91 -30.86 0.30
C VAL A 600 8.32 -32.22 0.85
N GLN A 601 7.36 -33.06 1.24
CA GLN A 601 7.61 -34.41 1.73
C GLN A 601 8.16 -35.34 0.65
N ASP A 602 7.63 -35.30 -0.58
CA ASP A 602 8.10 -36.11 -1.70
C ASP A 602 9.51 -35.69 -2.17
N LYS A 603 9.81 -34.40 -2.16
CA LYS A 603 11.17 -33.88 -2.44
C LYS A 603 12.14 -34.24 -1.32
N PHE A 604 11.70 -34.22 -0.07
CA PHE A 604 12.51 -34.64 1.06
C PHE A 604 12.78 -36.15 1.05
N GLN A 605 11.78 -36.95 0.69
CA GLN A 605 11.89 -38.41 0.61
C GLN A 605 12.77 -38.86 -0.56
N SER A 606 12.64 -38.24 -1.74
CA SER A 606 13.53 -38.47 -2.88
C SER A 606 14.98 -38.00 -2.64
N LEU A 607 15.17 -36.90 -1.90
CA LEU A 607 16.51 -36.48 -1.43
C LEU A 607 17.10 -37.43 -0.40
N SER A 608 16.26 -38.02 0.47
CA SER A 608 16.73 -38.98 1.48
C SER A 608 17.16 -40.33 0.88
N GLN A 609 16.71 -40.63 -0.34
CA GLN A 609 17.07 -41.83 -1.09
C GLN A 609 18.22 -41.62 -2.08
N ALA A 610 18.74 -40.39 -2.21
CA ALA A 610 19.87 -40.10 -3.08
C ALA A 610 21.19 -40.47 -2.41
N HIS A 611 21.98 -41.35 -3.03
CA HIS A 611 23.26 -41.82 -2.48
C HIS A 611 24.47 -41.13 -3.10
N THR A 612 24.26 -40.34 -4.17
CA THR A 612 25.32 -39.59 -4.86
C THR A 612 24.93 -38.14 -5.13
N ALA A 613 25.92 -37.26 -5.28
CA ALA A 613 25.71 -35.85 -5.60
C ALA A 613 25.04 -35.64 -6.97
N ALA A 614 25.26 -36.55 -7.92
CA ALA A 614 24.60 -36.54 -9.23
C ALA A 614 23.10 -36.90 -9.12
N GLU A 615 22.73 -37.86 -8.27
CA GLU A 615 21.34 -38.22 -7.99
C GLU A 615 20.62 -37.13 -7.19
N ALA A 616 21.28 -36.52 -6.21
CA ALA A 616 20.74 -35.38 -5.46
C ALA A 616 20.51 -34.16 -6.39
N GLN A 617 21.43 -33.92 -7.32
CA GLN A 617 21.28 -32.86 -8.32
C GLN A 617 20.20 -33.18 -9.35
N ALA A 618 20.05 -34.44 -9.79
CA ALA A 618 18.95 -34.85 -10.65
C ALA A 618 17.58 -34.74 -9.94
N ALA A 619 17.50 -35.06 -8.64
CA ALA A 619 16.30 -34.90 -7.82
C ALA A 619 15.92 -33.42 -7.59
N LEU A 620 16.91 -32.52 -7.59
CA LEU A 620 16.72 -31.06 -7.45
C LEU A 620 16.44 -30.34 -8.78
N VAL A 621 16.95 -30.88 -9.89
CA VAL A 621 16.86 -30.26 -11.24
C VAL A 621 15.67 -30.78 -12.03
N LYS A 622 15.11 -31.95 -11.71
CA LYS A 622 13.84 -32.39 -12.29
C LYS A 622 12.80 -31.32 -11.97
N ALA A 623 12.32 -30.64 -13.01
CA ALA A 623 11.21 -29.71 -12.90
C ALA A 623 10.11 -30.44 -12.10
N GLY A 624 9.72 -29.88 -10.95
CA GLY A 624 8.56 -30.38 -10.24
C GLY A 624 7.40 -30.42 -11.23
N PRO A 625 6.47 -31.40 -11.14
CA PRO A 625 5.27 -31.35 -11.97
C PRO A 625 4.70 -29.93 -11.86
N LYS A 626 4.35 -29.32 -13.01
CA LYS A 626 3.54 -28.08 -13.00
C LYS A 626 2.48 -28.30 -11.94
N GLY A 627 2.38 -27.39 -10.97
CA GLY A 627 1.38 -27.54 -9.91
C GLY A 627 0.05 -27.90 -10.56
N GLN A 628 -0.58 -28.98 -10.10
CA GLN A 628 -1.72 -29.54 -10.81
C GLN A 628 -2.78 -28.45 -11.02
N PRO A 629 -3.35 -28.34 -12.22
CA PRO A 629 -4.28 -27.26 -12.50
C PRO A 629 -5.47 -27.25 -11.54
N LYS A 630 -5.93 -26.05 -11.23
CA LYS A 630 -6.90 -25.76 -10.17
C LYS A 630 -8.34 -25.63 -10.66
N THR A 631 -8.60 -25.85 -11.95
CA THR A 631 -9.97 -25.83 -12.48
C THR A 631 -10.85 -26.88 -11.81
N LEU A 632 -12.16 -26.70 -11.82
CA LEU A 632 -13.13 -27.68 -11.31
C LEU A 632 -12.98 -29.06 -11.96
N ALA A 633 -12.80 -29.13 -13.29
CA ALA A 633 -12.67 -30.40 -14.02
C ALA A 633 -11.43 -31.20 -13.55
N HIS A 634 -10.28 -30.54 -13.41
CA HIS A 634 -9.09 -31.17 -12.81
C HIS A 634 -9.29 -31.60 -11.35
N ALA A 635 -10.12 -30.90 -10.56
CA ALA A 635 -10.45 -31.32 -9.20
C ALA A 635 -11.35 -32.57 -9.19
N LEU A 636 -12.34 -32.63 -10.07
CA LEU A 636 -13.17 -33.82 -10.32
C LEU A 636 -12.32 -35.01 -10.76
N ALA A 637 -11.40 -34.81 -11.70
CA ALA A 637 -10.47 -35.84 -12.15
C ALA A 637 -9.65 -36.43 -11.00
N ARG A 638 -9.10 -35.58 -10.12
CA ARG A 638 -8.35 -36.04 -8.94
C ARG A 638 -9.21 -36.85 -7.97
N ALA A 639 -10.42 -36.38 -7.69
CA ALA A 639 -11.35 -37.09 -6.82
C ALA A 639 -11.71 -38.46 -7.42
N ALA A 640 -12.00 -38.51 -8.72
CA ALA A 640 -12.33 -39.74 -9.43
C ALA A 640 -11.16 -40.73 -9.48
N TYR A 641 -9.92 -40.29 -9.76
CA TYR A 641 -8.73 -41.14 -9.68
C TYR A 641 -8.52 -41.71 -8.27
N ALA A 642 -8.60 -40.86 -7.24
CA ALA A 642 -8.44 -41.32 -5.86
C ALA A 642 -9.52 -42.33 -5.45
N SER A 643 -10.76 -42.16 -5.92
CA SER A 643 -11.84 -43.12 -5.70
C SER A 643 -11.65 -44.41 -6.50
N ALA A 644 -11.13 -44.35 -7.72
CA ALA A 644 -10.80 -45.52 -8.53
C ALA A 644 -9.69 -46.37 -7.87
N ASP A 645 -8.65 -45.72 -7.33
CA ASP A 645 -7.56 -46.39 -6.61
C ASP A 645 -8.05 -47.12 -5.35
N LEU A 646 -9.05 -46.55 -4.64
CA LEU A 646 -9.63 -47.16 -3.45
C LEU A 646 -10.44 -48.42 -3.76
N LEU A 647 -11.12 -48.46 -4.91
CA LEU A 647 -11.97 -49.58 -5.32
C LEU A 647 -11.19 -50.64 -6.12
N GLY A 648 -10.10 -50.24 -6.77
CA GLY A 648 -9.31 -51.07 -7.68
C GLY A 648 -9.97 -51.21 -9.06
N THR A 649 -9.15 -51.45 -10.09
CA THR A 649 -9.60 -51.53 -11.49
C THR A 649 -10.38 -52.80 -11.83
N SER A 650 -10.43 -53.77 -10.92
CA SER A 650 -11.27 -54.96 -11.03
C SER A 650 -12.74 -54.69 -10.71
N ASP A 651 -13.02 -53.62 -9.97
CA ASP A 651 -14.38 -53.18 -9.67
C ASP A 651 -14.95 -52.38 -10.85
N PRO A 652 -16.15 -52.71 -11.38
CA PRO A 652 -16.73 -51.99 -12.52
C PRO A 652 -16.92 -50.49 -12.28
N PHE A 653 -17.22 -50.08 -11.04
CA PHE A 653 -17.37 -48.67 -10.68
C PHE A 653 -16.01 -47.98 -10.56
N GLY A 654 -15.00 -48.66 -9.99
CA GLY A 654 -13.61 -48.21 -10.01
C GLY A 654 -13.08 -47.99 -11.44
N ALA A 655 -13.36 -48.91 -12.37
CA ALA A 655 -13.00 -48.78 -13.78
C ALA A 655 -13.73 -47.60 -14.46
N ALA A 656 -15.02 -47.40 -14.17
CA ALA A 656 -15.79 -46.26 -14.69
C ALA A 656 -15.24 -44.92 -14.16
N LEU A 657 -14.89 -44.84 -12.88
CA LEU A 657 -14.29 -43.65 -12.26
C LEU A 657 -12.95 -43.27 -12.90
N SER A 658 -12.11 -44.24 -13.25
CA SER A 658 -10.86 -43.98 -13.98
C SER A 658 -11.13 -43.31 -15.34
N LYS A 659 -12.15 -43.77 -16.08
CA LYS A 659 -12.51 -43.19 -17.38
C LYS A 659 -13.09 -41.78 -17.26
N VAL A 660 -13.90 -41.52 -16.23
CA VAL A 660 -14.39 -40.18 -15.91
C VAL A 660 -13.22 -39.26 -15.58
N ALA A 661 -12.23 -39.75 -14.82
CA ALA A 661 -11.05 -38.97 -14.47
C ALA A 661 -10.25 -38.53 -15.71
N ASP A 662 -9.98 -39.45 -16.64
CA ASP A 662 -9.30 -39.17 -17.92
C ASP A 662 -10.06 -38.14 -18.78
N ALA A 663 -11.40 -38.22 -18.79
CA ALA A 663 -12.25 -37.31 -19.54
C ALA A 663 -12.24 -35.90 -18.93
N GLU A 664 -12.39 -35.80 -17.61
CA GLU A 664 -12.37 -34.53 -16.88
C GLU A 664 -11.01 -33.84 -16.94
N GLU A 665 -9.89 -34.59 -17.00
CA GLU A 665 -8.56 -34.03 -17.25
C GLU A 665 -8.49 -33.35 -18.63
N LYS A 666 -9.01 -33.99 -19.68
CA LYS A 666 -9.06 -33.42 -21.03
C LYS A 666 -10.00 -32.20 -21.12
N VAL A 667 -11.13 -32.24 -20.42
CA VAL A 667 -12.05 -31.08 -20.31
C VAL A 667 -11.35 -29.93 -19.61
N GLY A 668 -10.62 -30.22 -18.53
CA GLY A 668 -9.81 -29.24 -17.81
C GLY A 668 -8.73 -28.59 -18.66
N GLU A 669 -8.01 -29.34 -19.48
CA GLU A 669 -6.98 -28.79 -20.39
C GLU A 669 -7.60 -27.90 -21.48
N ALA A 670 -8.72 -28.33 -22.08
CA ALA A 670 -9.47 -27.50 -23.02
C ALA A 670 -9.96 -26.20 -22.34
N ARG A 671 -10.30 -26.26 -21.06
CA ARG A 671 -10.68 -25.09 -20.27
C ARG A 671 -9.52 -24.11 -20.10
N LEU A 672 -8.32 -24.57 -19.74
CA LEU A 672 -7.13 -23.72 -19.64
C LEU A 672 -6.81 -23.03 -20.97
N GLN A 673 -7.00 -23.74 -22.09
CA GLN A 673 -6.80 -23.17 -23.41
C GLN A 673 -7.80 -22.04 -23.73
N GLN A 674 -9.08 -22.19 -23.36
CA GLN A 674 -10.06 -21.10 -23.46
C GLN A 674 -9.62 -19.89 -22.63
N ASP A 675 -9.16 -20.10 -21.40
CA ASP A 675 -8.73 -19.00 -20.52
C ASP A 675 -7.58 -18.21 -21.10
N ASP A 676 -6.55 -18.92 -21.59
CA ASP A 676 -5.41 -18.28 -22.21
C ASP A 676 -5.81 -17.49 -23.46
N GLN A 677 -6.69 -18.02 -24.30
CA GLN A 677 -7.18 -17.33 -25.49
C GLN A 677 -8.01 -16.08 -25.13
N ILE A 678 -8.92 -16.17 -24.17
CA ILE A 678 -9.74 -15.02 -23.74
C ILE A 678 -8.86 -13.96 -23.09
N HIS A 679 -7.90 -14.36 -22.25
CA HIS A 679 -6.98 -13.43 -21.60
C HIS A 679 -6.06 -12.73 -22.61
N SER A 680 -5.39 -13.49 -23.47
CA SER A 680 -4.37 -12.96 -24.40
C SER A 680 -4.97 -12.22 -25.60
N ARG A 681 -6.17 -12.60 -26.07
CA ARG A 681 -6.74 -12.05 -27.30
C ARG A 681 -7.88 -11.07 -27.05
N PHE A 682 -8.85 -11.41 -26.18
CA PHE A 682 -9.97 -10.51 -25.87
C PHE A 682 -9.59 -9.46 -24.82
N ASN A 683 -9.21 -9.88 -23.61
CA ASN A 683 -8.94 -8.97 -22.50
C ASN A 683 -7.79 -8.01 -22.81
N ALA A 684 -6.73 -8.49 -23.47
CA ALA A 684 -5.60 -7.64 -23.88
C ALA A 684 -6.02 -6.56 -24.88
N THR A 685 -6.83 -6.91 -25.89
CA THR A 685 -7.31 -5.98 -26.93
C THR A 685 -8.24 -4.92 -26.32
N ILE A 686 -9.21 -5.33 -25.51
CA ILE A 686 -10.15 -4.43 -24.81
C ILE A 686 -9.42 -3.49 -23.85
N ASN A 687 -8.43 -4.00 -23.10
CA ASN A 687 -7.58 -3.17 -22.23
C ASN A 687 -6.76 -2.15 -23.02
N THR A 688 -6.23 -2.54 -24.18
CA THR A 688 -5.44 -1.65 -25.04
C THR A 688 -6.30 -0.54 -25.61
N ALA A 689 -7.49 -0.87 -26.12
CA ALA A 689 -8.46 0.11 -26.61
C ALA A 689 -8.90 1.11 -25.51
N LEU A 690 -9.14 0.63 -24.29
CA LEU A 690 -9.43 1.46 -23.11
C LEU A 690 -8.26 2.37 -22.72
N SER A 691 -7.03 1.87 -22.82
CA SER A 691 -5.83 2.55 -22.32
C SER A 691 -5.25 3.55 -23.31
N ILE A 692 -5.52 3.41 -24.61
CA ILE A 692 -4.89 4.23 -25.66
C ILE A 692 -5.95 5.09 -26.36
N ASN A 693 -6.88 4.48 -27.08
CA ASN A 693 -7.84 5.18 -27.95
C ASN A 693 -8.82 6.05 -27.14
N LEU A 694 -9.38 5.50 -26.06
CA LEU A 694 -10.29 6.26 -25.20
C LEU A 694 -9.58 7.32 -24.35
N GLN A 695 -8.27 7.20 -24.12
CA GLN A 695 -7.48 8.27 -23.49
C GLN A 695 -7.26 9.45 -24.44
N PHE A 696 -7.02 9.21 -25.73
CA PHE A 696 -6.92 10.29 -26.72
C PHE A 696 -8.22 11.08 -26.83
N ALA A 697 -9.37 10.40 -26.90
CA ALA A 697 -10.67 11.06 -26.87
C ALA A 697 -10.89 11.87 -25.58
N ALA A 698 -10.53 11.32 -24.41
CA ALA A 698 -10.65 12.05 -23.15
C ALA A 698 -9.77 13.32 -23.09
N ARG A 699 -8.54 13.26 -23.63
CA ARG A 699 -7.65 14.43 -23.70
C ARG A 699 -8.19 15.50 -24.65
N ALA A 700 -8.67 15.11 -25.83
CA ALA A 700 -9.24 16.04 -26.80
C ALA A 700 -10.49 16.73 -26.23
N ARG A 701 -11.37 16.00 -25.54
CA ARG A 701 -12.54 16.56 -24.83
C ARG A 701 -12.13 17.55 -23.72
N LYS A 702 -11.05 17.28 -22.99
CA LYS A 702 -10.50 18.21 -22.00
C LYS A 702 -9.97 19.49 -22.66
N SER A 703 -9.36 19.37 -23.85
CA SER A 703 -8.94 20.52 -24.66
C SER A 703 -10.13 21.42 -25.03
N VAL A 704 -11.22 20.84 -25.51
CA VAL A 704 -12.48 21.56 -25.81
C VAL A 704 -13.01 22.30 -24.59
N GLN A 705 -13.07 21.64 -23.43
CA GLN A 705 -13.52 22.27 -22.20
C GLN A 705 -12.63 23.44 -21.78
N ASN A 706 -11.31 23.29 -21.91
CA ASN A 706 -10.36 24.37 -21.59
C ASN A 706 -10.49 25.55 -22.57
N ALA A 707 -10.61 25.29 -23.87
CA ALA A 707 -10.77 26.33 -24.89
C ALA A 707 -12.08 27.10 -24.69
N ARG A 708 -13.17 26.39 -24.40
CA ARG A 708 -14.47 26.98 -24.04
C ARG A 708 -14.38 27.89 -22.82
N LEU A 709 -13.78 27.43 -21.71
CA LEU A 709 -13.62 28.24 -20.50
C LEU A 709 -12.75 29.48 -20.75
N THR A 710 -11.79 29.37 -21.68
CA THR A 710 -10.96 30.51 -22.11
C THR A 710 -11.80 31.53 -22.86
N LEU A 711 -12.65 31.07 -23.78
CA LEU A 711 -13.57 31.91 -24.53
C LEU A 711 -14.59 32.60 -23.62
N ASP A 712 -15.19 31.86 -22.69
CA ASP A 712 -16.15 32.38 -21.72
C ASP A 712 -15.48 33.45 -20.80
N ALA A 713 -14.23 33.23 -20.39
CA ALA A 713 -13.46 34.21 -19.64
C ALA A 713 -13.09 35.46 -20.46
N ALA A 714 -12.74 35.30 -21.75
CA ALA A 714 -12.44 36.40 -22.66
C ALA A 714 -13.70 37.27 -22.89
N LYS A 715 -14.85 36.64 -23.15
CA LYS A 715 -16.16 37.30 -23.27
C LYS A 715 -16.55 38.06 -22.01
N ALA A 716 -16.35 37.47 -20.83
CA ALA A 716 -16.62 38.12 -19.54
C ALA A 716 -15.67 39.31 -19.27
N SER A 717 -14.39 39.18 -19.62
CA SER A 717 -13.41 40.26 -19.49
C SER A 717 -13.72 41.43 -20.42
N ALA A 718 -14.17 41.17 -21.65
CA ALA A 718 -14.56 42.21 -22.60
C ALA A 718 -15.77 43.02 -22.13
N ARG A 719 -16.75 42.40 -21.47
CA ARG A 719 -17.93 43.09 -20.89
C ARG A 719 -17.57 44.10 -19.80
N SER A 720 -16.44 43.90 -19.12
CA SER A 720 -15.98 44.75 -18.02
C SER A 720 -14.80 45.66 -18.40
N ALA A 721 -14.41 45.67 -19.68
CA ALA A 721 -13.28 46.45 -20.17
C ALA A 721 -13.64 47.93 -20.39
N LYS A 722 -12.67 48.82 -20.10
CA LYS A 722 -12.77 50.25 -20.42
C LYS A 722 -12.72 50.48 -21.95
N PRO A 723 -13.30 51.58 -22.48
CA PRO A 723 -13.36 51.86 -23.93
C PRO A 723 -12.00 51.81 -24.64
N GLU A 724 -10.93 52.23 -23.97
CA GLU A 724 -9.54 52.20 -24.48
C GLU A 724 -8.98 50.78 -24.72
N ARG A 725 -9.59 49.74 -24.12
CA ARG A 725 -9.22 48.33 -24.29
C ARG A 725 -10.22 47.54 -25.14
N ALA A 726 -11.20 48.20 -25.75
CA ALA A 726 -12.24 47.52 -26.52
C ALA A 726 -11.68 46.74 -27.72
N ASP A 727 -10.75 47.33 -28.48
CA ASP A 727 -10.15 46.67 -29.65
C ASP A 727 -9.27 45.48 -29.26
N ALA A 728 -8.47 45.62 -28.19
CA ALA A 728 -7.65 44.52 -27.67
C ALA A 728 -8.50 43.36 -27.13
N ALA A 729 -9.63 43.67 -26.48
CA ALA A 729 -10.57 42.66 -25.98
C ALA A 729 -11.31 41.94 -27.11
N ARG A 730 -11.59 42.61 -28.24
CA ARG A 730 -12.15 41.97 -29.45
C ARG A 730 -11.19 40.95 -30.05
N VAL A 731 -9.92 41.31 -30.20
CA VAL A 731 -8.88 40.39 -30.70
C VAL A 731 -8.69 39.18 -29.76
N GLU A 732 -8.76 39.39 -28.43
CA GLU A 732 -8.66 38.29 -27.45
C GLU A 732 -9.86 37.31 -27.56
N ILE A 733 -11.06 37.81 -27.86
CA ILE A 733 -12.24 36.97 -28.13
C ILE A 733 -12.08 36.20 -29.44
N GLU A 734 -11.75 36.86 -30.54
CA GLU A 734 -11.58 36.21 -31.86
C GLU A 734 -10.55 35.08 -31.78
N GLN A 735 -9.41 35.32 -31.14
CA GLN A 735 -8.38 34.30 -30.94
C GLN A 735 -8.85 33.12 -30.07
N ALA A 736 -9.69 33.38 -29.06
CA ALA A 736 -10.25 32.35 -28.20
C ALA A 736 -11.37 31.56 -28.91
N GLU A 737 -12.12 32.18 -29.82
CA GLU A 737 -13.12 31.54 -30.67
C GLU A 737 -12.46 30.58 -31.67
N ASP A 738 -11.41 31.02 -32.37
CA ASP A 738 -10.66 30.18 -33.29
C ASP A 738 -10.08 28.94 -32.59
N ASN A 739 -9.51 29.13 -31.41
CA ASN A 739 -8.96 28.03 -30.60
C ASN A 739 -10.06 27.06 -30.12
N PHE A 740 -11.25 27.56 -29.82
CA PHE A 740 -12.38 26.73 -29.43
C PHE A 740 -12.91 25.90 -30.60
N VAL A 741 -13.07 26.51 -31.79
CA VAL A 741 -13.49 25.80 -33.01
C VAL A 741 -12.49 24.71 -33.37
N ALA A 742 -11.19 25.04 -33.40
CA ALA A 742 -10.13 24.08 -33.70
C ALA A 742 -10.13 22.89 -32.72
N ALA A 743 -10.29 23.16 -31.42
CA ALA A 743 -10.37 22.10 -30.41
C ALA A 743 -11.60 21.19 -30.61
N VAL A 744 -12.75 21.76 -30.98
CA VAL A 744 -13.99 20.99 -31.24
C VAL A 744 -13.84 20.12 -32.49
N GLU A 745 -13.22 20.62 -33.56
CA GLU A 745 -12.96 19.86 -34.78
C GLU A 745 -11.98 18.70 -34.53
N GLU A 746 -10.88 18.96 -33.85
CA GLU A 746 -9.88 17.95 -33.47
C GLU A 746 -10.52 16.85 -32.62
N ALA A 747 -11.25 17.24 -31.56
CA ALA A 747 -11.91 16.29 -30.68
C ALA A 747 -12.99 15.47 -31.39
N SER A 748 -13.73 16.09 -32.31
CA SER A 748 -14.72 15.38 -33.13
C SER A 748 -14.07 14.35 -34.05
N GLY A 749 -12.92 14.69 -34.66
CA GLY A 749 -12.13 13.76 -35.47
C GLY A 749 -11.62 12.57 -34.67
N VAL A 750 -11.03 12.82 -33.49
CA VAL A 750 -10.54 11.76 -32.59
C VAL A 750 -11.68 10.86 -32.13
N MET A 751 -12.83 11.43 -31.72
CA MET A 751 -13.97 10.64 -31.27
C MET A 751 -14.57 9.78 -32.39
N LYS A 752 -14.64 10.28 -33.63
CA LYS A 752 -15.07 9.47 -34.80
C LYS A 752 -14.13 8.28 -35.03
N ASN A 753 -12.81 8.51 -35.03
CA ASN A 753 -11.83 7.44 -35.18
C ASN A 753 -11.94 6.35 -34.10
N VAL A 754 -12.25 6.74 -32.85
CA VAL A 754 -12.47 5.78 -31.76
C VAL A 754 -13.73 4.95 -32.00
N LEU A 755 -14.81 5.57 -32.50
CA LEU A 755 -16.08 4.90 -32.77
C LEU A 755 -16.03 4.01 -34.02
N ASP A 756 -15.20 4.34 -35.00
CA ASP A 756 -15.05 3.60 -36.25
C ASP A 756 -14.04 2.43 -36.14
N SER A 757 -13.35 2.29 -34.99
CA SER A 757 -12.46 1.17 -34.74
C SER A 757 -13.21 -0.17 -34.72
N GLN A 758 -12.85 -1.08 -35.64
CA GLN A 758 -13.41 -2.44 -35.71
C GLN A 758 -12.80 -3.40 -34.66
N GLU A 759 -11.85 -2.94 -33.85
CA GLU A 759 -11.11 -3.77 -32.89
C GLU A 759 -12.02 -4.42 -31.85
N ALA A 760 -13.04 -3.69 -31.37
CA ALA A 760 -13.98 -4.20 -30.36
C ALA A 760 -14.83 -5.36 -30.90
N THR A 761 -15.28 -5.27 -32.16
CA THR A 761 -16.05 -6.32 -32.83
C THR A 761 -15.18 -7.55 -33.10
N GLY A 762 -13.93 -7.35 -33.56
CA GLY A 762 -12.98 -8.44 -33.74
C GLY A 762 -12.65 -9.15 -32.43
N ALA A 763 -12.51 -8.42 -31.33
CA ALA A 763 -12.31 -8.99 -30.01
C ALA A 763 -13.52 -9.84 -29.56
N LEU A 764 -14.75 -9.36 -29.74
CA LEU A 764 -15.96 -10.12 -29.42
C LEU A 764 -16.03 -11.46 -30.17
N GLN A 765 -15.65 -11.46 -31.45
CA GLN A 765 -15.57 -12.70 -32.23
C GLN A 765 -14.57 -13.69 -31.61
N GLN A 766 -13.41 -13.20 -31.15
CA GLN A 766 -12.40 -14.05 -30.51
C GLN A 766 -12.87 -14.62 -29.18
N LEU A 767 -13.61 -13.84 -28.38
CA LEU A 767 -14.23 -14.32 -27.14
C LEU A 767 -15.20 -15.47 -27.42
N VAL A 768 -16.13 -15.27 -28.37
CA VAL A 768 -17.12 -16.29 -28.74
C VAL A 768 -16.44 -17.52 -29.33
N GLN A 769 -15.41 -17.34 -30.15
CA GLN A 769 -14.66 -18.46 -30.74
C GLN A 769 -13.97 -19.30 -29.67
N ALA A 770 -13.29 -18.68 -28.71
CA ALA A 770 -12.62 -19.40 -27.63
C ALA A 770 -13.62 -20.21 -26.78
N GLN A 771 -14.79 -19.63 -26.49
CA GLN A 771 -15.86 -20.34 -25.77
C GLN A 771 -16.43 -21.50 -26.60
N LEU A 772 -16.67 -21.28 -27.90
CA LEU A 772 -17.17 -22.31 -28.80
C LEU A 772 -16.22 -23.50 -28.91
N ASP A 773 -14.93 -23.23 -29.05
CA ASP A 773 -13.90 -24.26 -29.19
C ASP A 773 -13.83 -25.16 -27.94
N TYR A 774 -13.88 -24.55 -26.75
CA TYR A 774 -13.98 -25.29 -25.49
C TYR A 774 -15.25 -26.11 -25.39
N HIS A 775 -16.43 -25.52 -25.63
CA HIS A 775 -17.70 -26.24 -25.49
C HIS A 775 -17.81 -27.41 -26.48
N LYS A 776 -17.31 -27.25 -27.72
CA LYS A 776 -17.21 -28.35 -28.68
C LYS A 776 -16.29 -29.46 -28.17
N LYS A 777 -15.12 -29.09 -27.64
CA LYS A 777 -14.16 -30.08 -27.15
C LYS A 777 -14.66 -30.83 -25.94
N ALA A 778 -15.30 -30.13 -25.00
CA ALA A 778 -15.90 -30.74 -23.83
C ALA A 778 -17.05 -31.69 -24.20
N ALA A 779 -17.93 -31.27 -25.13
CA ALA A 779 -19.01 -32.12 -25.62
C ALA A 779 -18.49 -33.38 -26.33
N GLU A 780 -17.47 -33.24 -27.19
CA GLU A 780 -16.80 -34.37 -27.85
C GLU A 780 -16.25 -35.36 -26.82
N VAL A 781 -15.49 -34.89 -25.83
CA VAL A 781 -14.86 -35.73 -24.80
C VAL A 781 -15.90 -36.43 -23.93
N LEU A 782 -16.90 -35.69 -23.42
CA LEU A 782 -17.91 -36.24 -22.51
C LEU A 782 -18.89 -37.18 -23.22
N SER A 783 -19.26 -36.88 -24.47
CA SER A 783 -20.11 -37.79 -25.26
C SER A 783 -19.43 -39.12 -25.55
N GLY A 784 -18.10 -39.12 -25.73
CA GLY A 784 -17.31 -40.33 -25.97
C GLY A 784 -17.35 -41.31 -24.79
N ILE A 785 -17.33 -40.81 -23.54
CA ILE A 785 -17.36 -41.67 -22.36
C ILE A 785 -18.77 -42.08 -21.91
N MET A 786 -19.81 -41.37 -22.36
CA MET A 786 -21.18 -41.62 -21.92
C MET A 786 -21.66 -43.04 -22.26
N GLY A 787 -21.30 -43.56 -23.43
CA GLY A 787 -21.60 -44.95 -23.83
C GLY A 787 -20.69 -46.01 -23.18
N GLU A 788 -19.58 -45.59 -22.56
CA GLU A 788 -18.62 -46.50 -21.92
C GLU A 788 -18.89 -46.73 -20.43
N ILE A 789 -19.79 -45.94 -19.83
CA ILE A 789 -20.14 -45.97 -18.40
C ILE A 789 -21.56 -46.57 -18.18
N GLU A 790 -22.22 -47.08 -19.22
CA GLU A 790 -23.55 -47.71 -19.09
C GLU A 790 -23.55 -48.84 -18.06
N ALA A 791 -24.33 -48.66 -16.99
CA ALA A 791 -24.57 -49.69 -16.00
C ALA A 791 -25.42 -50.82 -16.60
N PRO A 792 -25.17 -52.10 -16.26
CA PRO A 792 -26.07 -53.17 -16.64
C PRO A 792 -27.48 -52.88 -16.09
N THR A 793 -28.47 -52.85 -16.98
CA THR A 793 -29.87 -52.67 -16.61
C THR A 793 -30.23 -53.73 -15.57
N PRO A 794 -30.75 -53.37 -14.38
CA PRO A 794 -31.12 -54.38 -13.40
C PRO A 794 -32.20 -55.29 -14.01
N ALA A 795 -31.88 -56.58 -14.13
CA ALA A 795 -32.84 -57.59 -14.55
C ALA A 795 -33.97 -57.62 -13.51
N PHE A 796 -35.11 -57.02 -13.84
CA PHE A 796 -36.33 -57.20 -13.07
C PHE A 796 -36.71 -58.69 -13.11
N SER A 797 -36.45 -59.39 -12.01
CA SER A 797 -37.09 -60.66 -11.73
C SER A 797 -38.59 -60.40 -11.57
N LYS A 798 -39.39 -61.04 -12.42
CA LYS A 798 -40.84 -61.18 -12.24
C LYS A 798 -41.16 -61.65 -10.82
N THR A 799 -41.94 -60.87 -10.08
CA THR A 799 -43.09 -61.32 -9.27
C THR A 799 -43.88 -60.10 -8.84
N ASP A 800 -45.08 -60.05 -9.41
CA ASP A 800 -46.36 -59.69 -8.78
C ASP A 800 -46.81 -58.23 -8.59
N GLU A 801 -47.99 -58.04 -9.18
CA GLU A 801 -49.06 -57.08 -8.94
C GLU A 801 -49.03 -55.73 -9.69
N ALA A 802 -49.82 -55.77 -10.76
CA ALA A 802 -50.36 -54.68 -11.53
C ALA A 802 -50.95 -53.55 -10.67
N GLY A 803 -50.65 -52.33 -11.12
CA GLY A 803 -51.32 -51.11 -10.72
C GLY A 803 -51.03 -50.06 -11.79
N ASP A 804 -51.78 -50.14 -12.89
CA ASP A 804 -51.72 -49.22 -14.02
C ASP A 804 -51.92 -47.77 -13.54
N VAL A 805 -50.98 -46.89 -13.88
CA VAL A 805 -51.25 -45.45 -14.00
C VAL A 805 -50.59 -44.95 -15.27
N GLU A 806 -51.38 -44.95 -16.34
CA GLU A 806 -51.14 -44.22 -17.57
C GLU A 806 -51.35 -42.72 -17.28
N VAL A 807 -50.34 -41.89 -17.57
CA VAL A 807 -50.57 -40.44 -17.77
C VAL A 807 -49.84 -40.02 -19.04
N ASP A 808 -50.67 -39.76 -20.03
CA ASP A 808 -50.32 -39.20 -21.32
C ASP A 808 -49.78 -37.77 -21.23
N ALA A 809 -49.06 -37.44 -22.29
CA ALA A 809 -48.47 -36.15 -22.58
C ALA A 809 -49.52 -35.03 -22.67
N GLU A 810 -49.47 -34.07 -21.75
CA GLU A 810 -49.68 -32.65 -22.03
C GLU A 810 -49.25 -31.83 -20.80
N GLY A 811 -48.55 -30.73 -21.05
CA GLY A 811 -47.70 -30.06 -20.07
C GLY A 811 -48.40 -29.21 -19.02
N ILE A 812 -47.53 -28.49 -18.29
CA ILE A 812 -47.72 -27.22 -17.55
C ILE A 812 -47.67 -27.31 -16.01
N VAL A 813 -46.49 -26.91 -15.50
CA VAL A 813 -46.18 -25.89 -14.46
C VAL A 813 -46.27 -26.18 -12.94
N SER A 814 -45.21 -25.67 -12.28
CA SER A 814 -44.98 -25.32 -10.86
C SER A 814 -44.63 -26.48 -9.93
N THR A 815 -43.56 -26.42 -9.13
CA THR A 815 -42.99 -25.30 -8.35
C THR A 815 -41.46 -25.33 -8.33
#